data_AF-A0A4S3KNY1-F1
#
_entry.id   AF-A0A4S3KNY1-F1
#
_cell.length_a   1.000
_cell.length_b   1.000
_cell.length_c   1.000
_cell.angle_alpha   90.00
_cell.angle_beta   90.00
_cell.angle_gamma   90.00
#
_symmetry.space_group_name_H-M   'P 1'
#
loop_
_entity.id
_entity.type
_entity.pdbx_description
1 polymer ?
#
loop_
_entity_poly.entity_id
_entity_poly.type
_entity_poly.pdbx_seq_one_letter_code
_entity_poly.pdbx_strand_id
1 'polypeptide(L)'
;MHKPPQNANESRFLLACRHADYAGEPLDFAEIAHGAPHQIRGKGAAKWLGGFRGRPVLALQLREAISLHFGANKPHAFARRIASFRGLWRLFDRLENAGLEPIEALADVEMAHGSLWLRSEQPPAYSDYATARIALETARELAGLDPLAWMTLRKTEKKLGDVATREQAHRIYHALKRRVYATYDRWRNADELAASGRNLLEVPKEERCPHSGVTAADLHATYRALITASGNPVPSAADLLVALGHEPFTKYGRKRALGSVYSLRGTGISDLIAGLYPTQSVLQDFFHLFLIQTGWNPQVLLDIDVSTAAWATRIGRPEADIYRLISFKVRSGEWQTTICRGKPSHFPYQLITRLHERTRPLRNGIAAGLIPCSKPKIAHRSPWLYVLSLRGISVELLHEKNYHPDTAHRDSSYLSTLVDELNRSDRAKYEMQCHEAKEAHEAAPEPPVPIGNVTASDFRDIYIGNEFLQSGYNLVIAKLAAGHSNMSSIRRYLATRAWRRHSEASVRKLMDHLWGEIETHRICDPAILRALCDRGVITEQQRERWARGKDKTYLGMGCVNSMNPPKYIDPTNDGTHPCRNQHRCTICERGIVLPESLTDLCKREAEIESLRIAMSLVAWERSEDLQDEEFRLHGTLAQFDQIERASHLEHWRKEILAGRHQPLEWEGMHVAG
;
A
#
# COMPACT_ATOMS: atom_id res chain seq x y z
N MET A 1 -56.32 11.67 40.01
CA MET A 1 -55.31 10.69 39.58
C MET A 1 -54.29 11.39 38.69
N HIS A 2 -53.26 11.99 39.28
CA HIS A 2 -52.12 12.52 38.53
C HIS A 2 -51.14 11.37 38.28
N LYS A 3 -50.89 11.05 37.01
CA LYS A 3 -49.78 10.19 36.61
C LYS A 3 -48.47 10.83 37.08
N PRO A 4 -47.55 10.08 37.71
CA PRO A 4 -46.21 10.59 37.95
C PRO A 4 -45.47 10.70 36.60
N PRO A 5 -44.55 11.67 36.46
CA PRO A 5 -43.74 11.78 35.27
C PRO A 5 -42.71 10.64 35.26
N GLN A 6 -42.81 9.74 34.30
CA GLN A 6 -41.74 8.78 34.01
C GLN A 6 -40.56 9.54 33.40
N ASN A 7 -39.44 9.54 34.11
CA ASN A 7 -38.15 10.04 33.63
C ASN A 7 -37.75 9.30 32.34
N ALA A 8 -37.77 9.99 31.20
CA ALA A 8 -37.39 9.46 29.89
C ALA A 8 -35.87 9.11 29.74
N ASN A 9 -35.09 9.22 30.82
CA ASN A 9 -33.65 8.90 30.86
C ASN A 9 -33.33 7.54 31.52
N GLU A 10 -34.28 6.88 32.18
CA GLU A 10 -34.06 5.55 32.77
C GLU A 10 -34.23 4.39 31.77
N SER A 11 -34.69 4.67 30.55
CA SER A 11 -35.00 3.68 29.50
C SER A 11 -33.87 3.42 28.50
N ARG A 12 -32.66 3.94 28.74
CA ARG A 12 -31.54 3.81 27.79
C ARG A 12 -30.34 3.11 28.43
N PHE A 13 -30.06 1.89 27.98
CA PHE A 13 -28.82 1.18 28.31
C PHE A 13 -27.68 1.78 27.48
N LEU A 14 -27.09 2.87 27.98
CA LEU A 14 -26.04 3.62 27.28
C LEU A 14 -24.62 3.20 27.71
N LEU A 15 -23.76 3.00 26.73
CA LEU A 15 -22.32 2.78 26.89
C LEU A 15 -21.54 3.99 26.37
N ALA A 16 -20.57 4.46 27.16
CA ALA A 16 -19.73 5.58 26.76
C ALA A 16 -18.58 5.10 25.84
N CYS A 17 -18.40 5.78 24.72
CA CYS A 17 -17.22 5.61 23.88
C CYS A 17 -15.96 6.11 24.62
N ARG A 18 -14.88 5.34 24.57
CA ARG A 18 -13.56 5.65 25.17
C ARG A 18 -12.49 5.92 24.11
N HIS A 19 -12.87 5.98 22.83
CA HIS A 19 -11.95 6.33 21.75
C HIS A 19 -11.43 7.77 21.93
N ALA A 20 -10.12 8.00 21.76
CA ALA A 20 -9.49 9.30 22.01
C ALA A 20 -10.19 10.48 21.32
N ASP A 21 -10.60 10.32 20.05
CA ASP A 21 -11.31 11.35 19.30
C ASP A 21 -12.82 11.52 19.62
N TYR A 22 -13.44 10.57 20.33
CA TYR A 22 -14.90 10.52 20.55
C TYR A 22 -15.27 10.18 22.01
N ALA A 23 -14.38 10.51 22.95
CA ALA A 23 -14.52 10.13 24.34
C ALA A 23 -15.82 10.71 24.93
N GLY A 24 -16.58 9.87 25.63
CA GLY A 24 -17.84 10.24 26.27
C GLY A 24 -19.07 10.21 25.35
N GLU A 25 -18.92 9.93 24.05
CA GLU A 25 -20.08 9.81 23.15
C GLU A 25 -20.98 8.63 23.59
N PRO A 26 -22.26 8.86 23.93
CA PRO A 26 -23.16 7.81 24.40
C PRO A 26 -23.65 6.96 23.23
N LEU A 27 -23.53 5.65 23.37
CA LEU A 27 -24.01 4.66 22.40
C LEU A 27 -25.11 3.81 23.00
N ASP A 28 -26.17 3.61 22.22
CA ASP A 28 -27.36 2.90 22.66
C ASP A 28 -27.24 1.39 22.46
N PHE A 29 -27.30 0.66 23.57
CA PHE A 29 -27.32 -0.80 23.64
C PHE A 29 -28.63 -1.31 24.27
N ALA A 30 -29.69 -0.51 24.29
CA ALA A 30 -31.00 -0.86 24.84
C ALA A 30 -31.58 -2.19 24.33
N GLU A 31 -31.29 -2.57 23.07
CA GLU A 31 -31.85 -3.80 22.49
C GLU A 31 -31.49 -5.06 23.29
N ILE A 32 -30.26 -5.18 23.82
CA ILE A 32 -29.88 -6.40 24.57
C ILE A 32 -30.54 -6.47 25.96
N ALA A 33 -30.85 -5.32 26.56
CA ALA A 33 -31.51 -5.23 27.86
C ALA A 33 -33.03 -5.35 27.76
N HIS A 34 -33.65 -4.69 26.78
CA HIS A 34 -35.10 -4.56 26.66
C HIS A 34 -35.71 -5.44 25.54
N GLY A 35 -34.88 -6.03 24.68
CA GLY A 35 -35.31 -6.86 23.57
C GLY A 35 -35.56 -6.05 22.32
N ALA A 36 -35.95 -6.75 21.26
CA ALA A 36 -36.28 -6.15 19.97
C ALA A 36 -37.54 -6.78 19.37
N PRO A 37 -38.38 -5.99 18.68
CA PRO A 37 -39.64 -6.47 18.12
C PRO A 37 -39.45 -7.47 16.99
N HIS A 38 -40.48 -8.28 16.72
CA HIS A 38 -40.43 -9.29 15.66
C HIS A 38 -40.19 -8.68 14.27
N GLN A 39 -40.70 -7.47 14.04
CA GLN A 39 -40.49 -6.70 12.81
C GLN A 39 -39.96 -5.31 13.15
N ILE A 40 -39.02 -4.83 12.35
CA ILE A 40 -38.50 -3.45 12.42
C ILE A 40 -38.88 -2.70 11.15
N ARG A 41 -39.12 -1.38 11.26
CA ARG A 41 -39.39 -0.50 10.12
C ARG A 41 -38.10 0.22 9.70
N GLY A 42 -37.89 0.39 8.39
CA GLY A 42 -36.80 1.21 7.84
C GLY A 42 -35.56 0.44 7.36
N LYS A 43 -34.41 1.13 7.31
CA LYS A 43 -33.15 0.56 6.80
C LYS A 43 -32.72 -0.63 7.64
N GLY A 44 -32.65 -1.81 7.01
CA GLY A 44 -32.25 -3.05 7.66
C GLY A 44 -33.39 -4.06 7.89
N ALA A 45 -34.64 -3.69 7.63
CA ALA A 45 -35.79 -4.61 7.76
C ALA A 45 -35.61 -5.91 6.96
N ALA A 46 -35.09 -5.82 5.72
CA ALA A 46 -34.82 -6.99 4.88
C ALA A 46 -33.73 -7.93 5.42
N LYS A 47 -32.86 -7.45 6.33
CA LYS A 47 -31.80 -8.23 6.98
C LYS A 47 -32.16 -8.63 8.42
N TRP A 48 -33.37 -8.33 8.87
CA TRP A 48 -33.82 -8.62 10.22
C TRP A 48 -34.27 -10.06 10.34
N LEU A 49 -33.65 -10.82 11.23
CA LEU A 49 -33.91 -12.25 11.43
C LEU A 49 -34.97 -12.51 12.53
N GLY A 50 -35.85 -11.54 12.78
CA GLY A 50 -36.86 -11.62 13.83
C GLY A 50 -36.44 -11.00 15.17
N GLY A 51 -37.42 -10.88 16.05
CA GLY A 51 -37.29 -10.28 17.38
C GLY A 51 -36.61 -11.19 18.38
N PHE A 52 -36.32 -10.64 19.57
CA PHE A 52 -35.83 -11.42 20.70
C PHE A 52 -36.19 -10.75 22.03
N ARG A 53 -36.28 -11.55 23.10
CA ARG A 53 -36.57 -11.10 24.46
C ARG A 53 -35.37 -10.36 25.08
N GLY A 54 -35.64 -9.27 25.78
CA GLY A 54 -34.61 -8.53 26.53
C GLY A 54 -34.17 -9.27 27.78
N ARG A 55 -32.87 -9.16 28.11
CA ARG A 55 -32.26 -9.80 29.30
C ARG A 55 -31.50 -8.74 30.09
N PRO A 56 -32.19 -7.95 30.94
CA PRO A 56 -31.61 -6.76 31.56
C PRO A 56 -30.49 -7.10 32.55
N VAL A 57 -30.62 -8.22 33.28
CA VAL A 57 -29.60 -8.68 34.24
C VAL A 57 -28.32 -9.10 33.52
N LEU A 58 -28.43 -9.99 32.53
CA LEU A 58 -27.30 -10.38 31.68
C LEU A 58 -26.66 -9.18 30.96
N ALA A 59 -27.47 -8.27 30.41
CA ALA A 59 -26.96 -7.07 29.75
C ALA A 59 -26.15 -6.19 30.71
N LEU A 60 -26.63 -6.00 31.95
CA LEU A 60 -25.91 -5.24 32.97
C LEU A 60 -24.59 -5.92 33.35
N GLN A 61 -24.58 -7.23 33.50
CA GLN A 61 -23.36 -8.01 33.81
C GLN A 61 -22.33 -7.98 32.66
N LEU A 62 -22.78 -7.86 31.42
CA LEU A 62 -21.90 -7.73 30.25
C LEU A 62 -21.38 -6.30 30.02
N ARG A 63 -21.96 -5.29 30.68
CA ARG A 63 -21.70 -3.87 30.43
C ARG A 63 -20.21 -3.53 30.47
N GLU A 64 -19.53 -3.97 31.52
CA GLU A 64 -18.12 -3.66 31.73
C GLU A 64 -17.24 -4.37 30.71
N ALA A 65 -17.46 -5.65 30.45
CA ALA A 65 -16.71 -6.42 29.46
C ALA A 65 -16.87 -5.85 28.03
N ILE A 66 -18.09 -5.44 27.65
CA ILE A 66 -18.34 -4.79 26.35
C ILE A 66 -17.58 -3.46 26.26
N SER A 67 -17.63 -2.65 27.33
CA SER A 67 -16.87 -1.41 27.39
C SER A 67 -15.37 -1.68 27.31
N LEU A 68 -14.85 -2.68 28.03
CA LEU A 68 -13.44 -3.07 28.08
C LEU A 68 -12.89 -3.35 26.69
N HIS A 69 -13.52 -4.26 25.96
CA HIS A 69 -13.04 -4.75 24.66
C HIS A 69 -13.34 -3.81 23.50
N PHE A 70 -14.46 -3.08 23.57
CA PHE A 70 -14.98 -2.35 22.41
C PHE A 70 -15.08 -0.85 22.60
N GLY A 71 -14.98 -0.34 23.83
CA GLY A 71 -15.11 1.08 24.13
C GLY A 71 -14.06 1.96 23.45
N ALA A 72 -12.87 1.44 23.17
CA ALA A 72 -11.84 2.17 22.44
C ALA A 72 -12.10 2.27 20.92
N ASN A 73 -13.13 1.62 20.39
CA ASN A 73 -13.48 1.70 18.97
C ASN A 73 -14.21 3.00 18.65
N LYS A 74 -14.14 3.45 17.39
CA LYS A 74 -14.94 4.59 16.90
C LYS A 74 -16.44 4.33 17.13
N PRO A 75 -17.26 5.36 17.39
CA PRO A 75 -18.68 5.24 17.75
C PRO A 75 -19.48 4.27 16.86
N HIS A 76 -19.36 4.41 15.54
CA HIS A 76 -20.04 3.53 14.59
C HIS A 76 -19.60 2.06 14.70
N ALA A 77 -18.30 1.79 14.84
CA ALA A 77 -17.78 0.43 14.96
C ALA A 77 -18.15 -0.19 16.32
N PHE A 78 -18.19 0.62 17.38
CA PHE A 78 -18.63 0.19 18.69
C PHE A 78 -20.13 -0.11 18.69
N ALA A 79 -20.98 0.79 18.19
CA ALA A 79 -22.43 0.57 18.06
C ALA A 79 -22.77 -0.69 17.27
N ARG A 80 -22.01 -1.00 16.21
CA ARG A 80 -22.22 -2.21 15.40
C ARG A 80 -22.06 -3.51 16.18
N ARG A 81 -21.37 -3.50 17.33
CA ARG A 81 -21.17 -4.70 18.16
C ARG A 81 -22.46 -5.25 18.75
N ILE A 82 -23.51 -4.43 18.89
CA ILE A 82 -24.83 -4.91 19.32
C ILE A 82 -25.35 -6.03 18.40
N ALA A 83 -25.07 -5.94 17.09
CA ALA A 83 -25.50 -6.94 16.12
C ALA A 83 -24.91 -8.33 16.40
N SER A 84 -23.71 -8.40 16.98
CA SER A 84 -23.05 -9.66 17.31
C SER A 84 -23.74 -10.44 18.44
N PHE A 85 -24.50 -9.76 19.29
CA PHE A 85 -25.27 -10.37 20.39
C PHE A 85 -26.66 -10.82 19.96
N ARG A 86 -27.26 -10.19 18.94
CA ARG A 86 -28.64 -10.50 18.48
C ARG A 86 -28.83 -11.97 18.13
N GLY A 87 -27.84 -12.60 17.48
CA GLY A 87 -27.89 -14.02 17.12
C GLY A 87 -27.89 -14.94 18.34
N LEU A 88 -27.17 -14.56 19.39
CA LEU A 88 -27.11 -15.31 20.65
C LEU A 88 -28.40 -15.16 21.45
N TRP A 89 -28.99 -13.96 21.53
CA TRP A 89 -30.27 -13.74 22.21
C TRP A 89 -31.40 -14.55 21.57
N ARG A 90 -31.44 -14.59 20.23
CA ARG A 90 -32.40 -15.45 19.52
C ARG A 90 -32.15 -16.94 19.74
N LEU A 91 -30.90 -17.35 19.97
CA LEU A 91 -30.62 -18.73 20.36
C LEU A 91 -31.22 -19.01 21.74
N PHE A 92 -30.98 -18.14 22.73
CA PHE A 92 -31.54 -18.31 24.07
C PHE A 92 -33.07 -18.40 24.04
N ASP A 93 -33.75 -17.51 23.30
CA ASP A 93 -35.20 -17.59 23.14
C ASP A 93 -35.66 -18.93 22.53
N ARG A 94 -34.93 -19.46 21.54
CA ARG A 94 -35.24 -20.77 20.94
C ARG A 94 -35.04 -21.92 21.92
N LEU A 95 -33.99 -21.85 22.74
CA LEU A 95 -33.69 -22.87 23.74
C LEU A 95 -34.75 -22.87 24.85
N GLU A 96 -35.14 -21.70 25.33
CA GLU A 96 -36.21 -21.51 26.31
C GLU A 96 -37.56 -22.02 25.77
N ASN A 97 -37.89 -21.68 24.52
CA ASN A 97 -39.10 -22.19 23.86
C ASN A 97 -39.07 -23.71 23.63
N ALA A 98 -37.88 -24.33 23.61
CA ALA A 98 -37.71 -25.78 23.54
C ALA A 98 -37.75 -26.45 24.93
N GLY A 99 -38.00 -25.70 26.00
CA GLY A 99 -38.17 -26.22 27.36
C GLY A 99 -36.92 -26.20 28.24
N LEU A 100 -35.86 -25.50 27.84
CA LEU A 100 -34.71 -25.25 28.71
C LEU A 100 -35.01 -24.12 29.71
N GLU A 101 -34.33 -24.14 30.85
CA GLU A 101 -34.45 -23.12 31.88
C GLU A 101 -34.14 -21.71 31.32
N PRO A 102 -34.85 -20.66 31.79
CA PRO A 102 -34.61 -19.28 31.36
C PRO A 102 -33.17 -18.83 31.59
N ILE A 103 -32.58 -18.19 30.56
CA ILE A 103 -31.22 -17.65 30.63
C ILE A 103 -31.33 -16.15 30.88
N GLU A 104 -31.27 -15.73 32.15
CA GLU A 104 -31.48 -14.34 32.58
C GLU A 104 -30.21 -13.64 33.05
N ALA A 105 -29.26 -14.42 33.57
CA ALA A 105 -28.00 -13.96 34.12
C ALA A 105 -26.80 -14.67 33.48
N LEU A 106 -25.62 -14.13 33.74
CA LEU A 106 -24.35 -14.65 33.24
C LEU A 106 -24.04 -16.06 33.76
N ALA A 107 -24.52 -16.41 34.95
CA ALA A 107 -24.36 -17.73 35.55
C ALA A 107 -25.11 -18.82 34.78
N ASP A 108 -26.27 -18.47 34.19
CA ASP A 108 -27.14 -19.38 33.43
C ASP A 108 -26.55 -19.73 32.05
N VAL A 109 -25.54 -18.99 31.60
CA VAL A 109 -24.85 -19.28 30.34
C VAL A 109 -23.88 -20.43 30.55
N GLU A 110 -24.24 -21.62 30.06
CA GLU A 110 -23.42 -22.83 30.12
C GLU A 110 -22.52 -23.09 28.89
N MET A 111 -21.64 -24.10 29.02
CA MET A 111 -20.78 -24.57 27.92
C MET A 111 -21.58 -25.10 26.71
N ALA A 112 -22.71 -25.76 26.95
CA ALA A 112 -23.54 -26.37 25.91
C ALA A 112 -24.08 -25.33 24.92
N HIS A 113 -24.42 -24.13 25.40
CA HIS A 113 -24.97 -23.05 24.58
C HIS A 113 -24.05 -22.66 23.43
N GLY A 114 -22.73 -22.64 23.64
CA GLY A 114 -21.76 -22.34 22.59
C GLY A 114 -21.79 -23.37 21.45
N SER A 115 -21.86 -24.65 21.81
CA SER A 115 -21.95 -25.75 20.85
C SER A 115 -23.29 -25.76 20.10
N LEU A 116 -24.39 -25.48 20.81
CA LEU A 116 -25.72 -25.36 20.21
C LEU A 116 -25.80 -24.18 19.25
N TRP A 117 -25.14 -23.05 19.55
CA TRP A 117 -25.12 -21.91 18.65
C TRP A 117 -24.45 -22.26 17.32
N LEU A 118 -23.28 -22.93 17.39
CA LEU A 118 -22.52 -23.34 16.22
C LEU A 118 -23.24 -24.38 15.36
N ARG A 119 -24.13 -25.19 15.96
CA ARG A 119 -24.92 -26.23 15.29
C ARG A 119 -26.35 -25.81 14.95
N SER A 120 -26.76 -24.60 15.32
CA SER A 120 -28.12 -24.15 15.04
C SER A 120 -28.35 -23.96 13.54
N GLU A 121 -29.61 -23.99 13.10
CA GLU A 121 -30.00 -23.78 11.70
C GLU A 121 -29.46 -22.48 11.09
N GLN A 122 -29.18 -21.49 11.95
CA GLN A 122 -28.59 -20.21 11.60
C GLN A 122 -27.30 -20.02 12.40
N PRO A 123 -26.20 -20.69 12.01
CA PRO A 123 -24.95 -20.60 12.74
C PRO A 123 -24.41 -19.17 12.68
N PRO A 124 -23.73 -18.69 13.73
CA PRO A 124 -23.24 -17.33 13.79
C PRO A 124 -22.09 -17.11 12.81
N ALA A 125 -21.99 -15.88 12.30
CA ALA A 125 -20.78 -15.45 11.63
C ALA A 125 -19.59 -15.49 12.59
N TYR A 126 -18.40 -15.82 12.08
CA TYR A 126 -17.16 -15.90 12.89
C TYR A 126 -16.92 -14.67 13.78
N SER A 127 -17.12 -13.46 13.24
CA SER A 127 -16.92 -12.23 14.00
C SER A 127 -17.93 -12.05 15.12
N ASP A 128 -19.15 -12.51 14.93
CA ASP A 128 -20.23 -12.35 15.92
C ASP A 128 -20.03 -13.32 17.06
N TYR A 129 -19.75 -14.59 16.74
CA TYR A 129 -19.40 -15.61 17.72
C TYR A 129 -18.19 -15.19 18.56
N ALA A 130 -17.11 -14.73 17.93
CA ALA A 130 -15.91 -14.30 18.64
C ALA A 130 -16.16 -13.08 19.54
N THR A 131 -16.97 -12.13 19.08
CA THR A 131 -17.33 -10.92 19.85
C THR A 131 -18.18 -11.27 21.08
N ALA A 132 -19.19 -12.12 20.93
CA ALA A 132 -20.04 -12.54 22.03
C ALA A 132 -19.26 -13.40 23.04
N ARG A 133 -18.45 -14.36 22.53
CA ARG A 133 -17.62 -15.24 23.38
C ARG A 133 -16.63 -14.45 24.24
N ILE A 134 -15.87 -13.51 23.65
CA ILE A 134 -14.88 -12.74 24.43
C ILE A 134 -15.53 -11.84 25.47
N ALA A 135 -16.71 -11.28 25.17
CA ALA A 135 -17.46 -10.47 26.13
C ALA A 135 -18.00 -11.33 27.29
N LEU A 136 -18.52 -12.53 27.01
CA LEU A 136 -18.99 -13.47 28.03
C LEU A 136 -17.85 -13.98 28.91
N GLU A 137 -16.74 -14.41 28.31
CA GLU A 137 -15.56 -14.91 29.05
C GLU A 137 -15.00 -13.83 29.98
N THR A 138 -14.81 -12.61 29.49
CA THR A 138 -14.32 -11.50 30.33
C THR A 138 -15.33 -11.07 31.39
N ALA A 139 -16.63 -11.08 31.09
CA ALA A 139 -17.63 -10.78 32.12
C ALA A 139 -17.64 -11.84 33.23
N ARG A 140 -17.42 -13.12 32.88
CA ARG A 140 -17.36 -14.22 33.86
C ARG A 140 -16.12 -14.12 34.73
N GLU A 141 -14.97 -13.79 34.12
CA GLU A 141 -13.73 -13.51 34.84
C GLU A 141 -13.90 -12.36 35.85
N LEU A 142 -14.50 -11.23 35.41
CA LEU A 142 -14.79 -10.09 36.30
C LEU A 142 -15.78 -10.46 37.44
N ALA A 143 -16.68 -11.40 37.19
CA ALA A 143 -17.64 -11.89 38.18
C ALA A 143 -17.13 -13.06 39.03
N GLY A 144 -15.89 -13.54 38.82
CA GLY A 144 -15.34 -14.70 39.54
C GLY A 144 -16.01 -16.04 39.21
N LEU A 145 -16.62 -16.17 38.03
CA LEU A 145 -17.28 -17.39 37.55
C LEU A 145 -16.33 -18.23 36.70
N ASP A 146 -16.56 -19.56 36.67
CA ASP A 146 -15.76 -20.48 35.85
C ASP A 146 -15.80 -20.10 34.35
N PRO A 147 -14.67 -20.22 33.63
CA PRO A 147 -14.61 -19.84 32.22
C PRO A 147 -15.46 -20.74 31.32
N LEU A 148 -16.02 -20.17 30.25
CA LEU A 148 -16.75 -20.94 29.24
C LEU A 148 -15.77 -21.58 28.26
N ALA A 149 -15.69 -22.90 28.22
CA ALA A 149 -14.88 -23.63 27.24
C ALA A 149 -15.54 -23.70 25.85
N TRP A 150 -16.05 -22.57 25.36
CA TRP A 150 -16.70 -22.47 24.05
C TRP A 150 -15.68 -22.68 22.92
N MET A 151 -16.02 -23.55 21.97
CA MET A 151 -15.13 -23.91 20.87
C MET A 151 -14.78 -22.68 20.01
N THR A 152 -13.50 -22.50 19.68
CA THR A 152 -13.13 -21.45 18.72
C THR A 152 -13.60 -21.84 17.32
N LEU A 153 -14.55 -21.09 16.76
CA LEU A 153 -14.98 -21.26 15.38
C LEU A 153 -13.78 -21.05 14.45
N ARG A 154 -13.34 -22.07 13.69
CA ARG A 154 -12.27 -21.87 12.71
C ARG A 154 -12.81 -20.99 11.59
N LYS A 155 -12.07 -19.94 11.26
CA LYS A 155 -12.40 -19.08 10.12
C LYS A 155 -12.42 -19.96 8.88
N THR A 156 -13.59 -20.18 8.26
CA THR A 156 -13.65 -20.72 6.90
C THR A 156 -12.72 -19.87 6.05
N GLU A 157 -11.81 -20.52 5.32
CA GLU A 157 -10.87 -19.81 4.45
C GLU A 157 -11.70 -18.89 3.55
N LYS A 158 -11.66 -17.58 3.83
CA LYS A 158 -12.17 -16.62 2.85
C LYS A 158 -11.38 -16.92 1.60
N LYS A 159 -12.07 -17.23 0.50
CA LYS A 159 -11.49 -17.15 -0.84
C LYS A 159 -10.93 -15.74 -0.95
N LEU A 160 -9.63 -15.58 -0.70
CA LEU A 160 -8.97 -14.31 -0.96
C LEU A 160 -9.08 -14.12 -2.47
N GLY A 161 -9.66 -12.98 -2.87
CA GLY A 161 -9.85 -12.62 -4.26
C GLY A 161 -8.51 -12.61 -4.99
N ASP A 162 -8.57 -12.67 -6.32
CA ASP A 162 -7.38 -12.51 -7.14
C ASP A 162 -6.85 -11.09 -6.92
N VAL A 163 -5.68 -10.98 -6.25
CA VAL A 163 -4.96 -9.72 -6.07
C VAL A 163 -4.57 -9.18 -7.44
N ALA A 164 -4.71 -7.87 -7.66
CA ALA A 164 -4.29 -7.23 -8.90
C ALA A 164 -2.81 -7.53 -9.22
N THR A 165 -2.51 -7.81 -10.49
CA THR A 165 -1.14 -8.17 -10.91
C THR A 165 -0.20 -6.98 -10.80
N ARG A 166 1.12 -7.23 -10.83
CA ARG A 166 2.14 -6.18 -10.79
C ARG A 166 1.97 -5.19 -11.95
N GLU A 167 1.64 -5.69 -13.12
CA GLU A 167 1.41 -4.90 -14.34
C GLU A 167 0.20 -3.98 -14.17
N GLN A 168 -0.90 -4.50 -13.61
CA GLN A 168 -2.09 -3.72 -13.29
C GLN A 168 -1.78 -2.63 -12.26
N ALA A 169 -1.00 -2.94 -11.23
CA ALA A 169 -0.57 -1.97 -10.24
C ALA A 169 0.30 -0.85 -10.83
N HIS A 170 1.27 -1.19 -11.69
CA HIS A 170 2.10 -0.20 -12.37
C HIS A 170 1.26 0.73 -13.25
N ARG A 171 0.26 0.22 -13.97
CA ARG A 171 -0.66 1.05 -14.78
C ARG A 171 -1.39 2.08 -13.91
N ILE A 172 -1.92 1.65 -12.76
CA ILE A 172 -2.58 2.54 -11.81
C ILE A 172 -1.59 3.57 -11.25
N TYR A 173 -0.40 3.14 -10.83
CA TYR A 173 0.66 4.02 -10.33
C TYR A 173 1.01 5.13 -11.33
N HIS A 174 1.25 4.77 -12.60
CA HIS A 174 1.60 5.74 -13.63
C HIS A 174 0.44 6.69 -13.96
N ALA A 175 -0.81 6.23 -13.87
CA ALA A 175 -1.98 7.08 -14.04
C ALA A 175 -2.09 8.12 -12.91
N LEU A 176 -2.01 7.67 -11.66
CA LEU A 176 -2.03 8.53 -10.48
C LEU A 176 -0.87 9.53 -10.49
N LYS A 177 0.34 9.06 -10.80
CA LYS A 177 1.53 9.91 -10.94
C LYS A 177 1.31 11.02 -11.98
N ARG A 178 0.78 10.70 -13.16
CA ARG A 178 0.46 11.70 -14.20
C ARG A 178 -0.57 12.72 -13.72
N ARG A 179 -1.62 12.29 -13.01
CA ARG A 179 -2.64 13.21 -12.45
C ARG A 179 -2.08 14.14 -11.38
N VAL A 180 -1.18 13.66 -10.53
CA VAL A 180 -0.47 14.48 -9.55
C VAL A 180 0.41 15.52 -10.23
N TYR A 181 1.16 15.15 -11.27
CA TYR A 181 1.93 16.14 -12.04
C TYR A 181 1.04 17.17 -12.74
N ALA A 182 -0.06 16.74 -13.37
CA ALA A 182 -1.03 17.66 -13.97
C ALA A 182 -1.63 18.64 -12.94
N THR A 183 -1.78 18.21 -11.69
CA THR A 183 -2.19 19.09 -10.59
C THR A 183 -1.10 20.11 -10.26
N TYR A 184 0.16 19.67 -10.16
CA TYR A 184 1.28 20.59 -9.93
C TYR A 184 1.41 21.63 -11.03
N ASP A 185 1.25 21.21 -12.29
CA ASP A 185 1.29 22.12 -13.44
C ASP A 185 0.11 23.10 -13.39
N ARG A 186 -1.09 22.64 -13.04
CA ARG A 186 -2.25 23.53 -12.85
C ARG A 186 -2.00 24.60 -11.78
N TRP A 187 -1.45 24.21 -10.63
CA TRP A 187 -1.14 25.16 -9.57
C TRP A 187 -0.06 26.15 -9.99
N ARG A 188 1.02 25.67 -10.64
CA ARG A 188 2.08 26.53 -11.16
C ARG A 188 1.53 27.54 -12.18
N ASN A 189 0.76 27.06 -13.15
CA ASN A 189 0.13 27.92 -14.17
C ASN A 189 -0.81 28.95 -13.52
N ALA A 190 -1.59 28.57 -12.50
CA ALA A 190 -2.44 29.50 -11.79
C ALA A 190 -1.64 30.56 -11.00
N ASP A 191 -0.46 30.19 -10.46
CA ASP A 191 0.46 31.10 -9.78
C ASP A 191 1.08 32.10 -10.80
N GLU A 192 1.53 31.62 -11.96
CA GLU A 192 2.04 32.44 -13.07
C GLU A 192 0.98 33.40 -13.65
N LEU A 193 -0.26 32.92 -13.80
CA LEU A 193 -1.39 33.73 -14.27
C LEU A 193 -1.72 34.88 -13.32
N ALA A 194 -1.66 34.67 -12.00
CA ALA A 194 -1.85 35.79 -11.08
C ALA A 194 -0.69 36.77 -11.05
N ALA A 195 0.54 36.30 -11.26
CA ALA A 195 1.70 37.18 -11.28
C ALA A 195 1.69 38.12 -12.51
N SER A 196 1.11 37.67 -13.62
CA SER A 196 1.02 38.44 -14.88
C SER A 196 -0.30 39.21 -15.06
N GLY A 197 -1.32 38.89 -14.28
CA GLY A 197 -2.65 39.51 -14.36
C GLY A 197 -2.74 40.86 -13.65
N ARG A 198 -3.65 41.71 -14.12
CA ARG A 198 -3.97 42.98 -13.45
C ARG A 198 -4.95 42.74 -12.31
N ASN A 199 -4.72 43.43 -11.19
CA ASN A 199 -5.67 43.45 -10.08
C ASN A 199 -6.85 44.38 -10.41
N LEU A 200 -8.01 43.80 -10.77
CA LEU A 200 -9.19 44.58 -11.13
C LEU A 200 -9.80 45.35 -9.95
N LEU A 201 -9.40 45.07 -8.70
CA LEU A 201 -9.86 45.82 -7.53
C LEU A 201 -9.23 47.22 -7.44
N GLU A 202 -8.05 47.41 -8.05
CA GLU A 202 -7.34 48.70 -8.12
C GLU A 202 -7.84 49.58 -9.26
N VAL A 203 -8.55 49.00 -10.22
CA VAL A 203 -9.14 49.71 -11.36
C VAL A 203 -10.41 50.45 -10.89
N PRO A 204 -10.70 51.67 -11.40
CA PRO A 204 -11.96 52.37 -11.13
C PRO A 204 -13.17 51.50 -11.43
N LYS A 205 -14.24 51.63 -10.63
CA LYS A 205 -15.41 50.73 -10.66
C LYS A 205 -16.04 50.61 -12.05
N GLU A 206 -16.02 51.70 -12.79
CA GLU A 206 -16.55 51.87 -14.14
C GLU A 206 -15.77 51.06 -15.19
N GLU A 207 -14.49 50.77 -14.89
CA GLU A 207 -13.52 50.13 -15.79
C GLU A 207 -13.12 48.71 -15.35
N ARG A 208 -13.65 48.19 -14.24
CA ARG A 208 -13.30 46.85 -13.72
C ARG A 208 -13.71 45.70 -14.64
N CYS A 209 -14.65 45.93 -15.56
CA CYS A 209 -15.26 44.87 -16.36
C CYS A 209 -15.69 45.29 -17.79
N PRO A 210 -14.78 45.81 -18.64
CA PRO A 210 -15.09 46.02 -20.05
C PRO A 210 -15.38 44.67 -20.71
N HIS A 211 -16.48 44.56 -21.45
CA HIS A 211 -16.98 43.31 -22.04
C HIS A 211 -15.98 42.59 -22.99
N SER A 212 -14.86 43.24 -23.36
CA SER A 212 -13.86 42.70 -24.27
C SER A 212 -12.45 42.46 -23.69
N GLY A 213 -12.13 42.89 -22.45
CA GLY A 213 -10.73 43.07 -22.02
C GLY A 213 -10.21 42.28 -20.81
N VAL A 214 -11.05 41.49 -20.12
CA VAL A 214 -10.63 40.71 -18.94
C VAL A 214 -10.07 39.34 -19.35
N THR A 215 -8.89 39.00 -18.84
CA THR A 215 -8.20 37.74 -19.08
C THR A 215 -8.29 36.78 -17.88
N ALA A 216 -7.97 35.49 -18.08
CA ALA A 216 -7.85 34.54 -16.97
C ALA A 216 -6.78 34.95 -15.95
N ALA A 217 -5.70 35.59 -16.43
CA ALA A 217 -4.65 36.17 -15.59
C ALA A 217 -5.22 37.24 -14.65
N ASP A 218 -5.97 38.20 -15.20
CA ASP A 218 -6.63 39.26 -14.41
C ASP A 218 -7.55 38.67 -13.34
N LEU A 219 -8.30 37.60 -13.66
CA LEU A 219 -9.18 36.92 -12.70
C LEU A 219 -8.41 36.23 -11.57
N HIS A 220 -7.32 35.54 -11.89
CA HIS A 220 -6.45 34.92 -10.89
C HIS A 220 -5.77 35.95 -9.98
N ALA A 221 -5.34 37.08 -10.53
CA ALA A 221 -4.75 38.19 -9.77
C ALA A 221 -5.79 38.83 -8.83
N THR A 222 -6.96 39.18 -9.38
CA THR A 222 -8.08 39.79 -8.65
C THR A 222 -8.60 38.89 -7.52
N TYR A 223 -8.72 37.58 -7.76
CA TYR A 223 -9.19 36.65 -6.74
C TYR A 223 -8.21 36.53 -5.56
N ARG A 224 -6.90 36.54 -5.84
CA ARG A 224 -5.86 36.55 -4.79
C ARG A 224 -5.80 37.89 -4.04
N ALA A 225 -6.02 39.00 -4.73
CA ALA A 225 -6.17 40.31 -4.08
C ALA A 225 -7.39 40.34 -3.15
N LEU A 226 -8.51 39.74 -3.57
CA LEU A 226 -9.71 39.60 -2.74
C LEU A 226 -9.46 38.73 -1.50
N ILE A 227 -8.73 37.61 -1.64
CA ILE A 227 -8.30 36.78 -0.49
C ILE A 227 -7.51 37.63 0.51
N THR A 228 -6.58 38.44 0.01
CA THR A 228 -5.73 39.30 0.85
C THR A 228 -6.55 40.38 1.55
N ALA A 229 -7.49 41.03 0.85
CA ALA A 229 -8.33 42.09 1.39
C ALA A 229 -9.38 41.59 2.38
N SER A 230 -9.99 40.43 2.12
CA SER A 230 -11.06 39.88 2.97
C SER A 230 -10.54 39.04 4.13
N GLY A 231 -9.28 38.56 4.07
CA GLY A 231 -8.74 37.56 4.99
C GLY A 231 -9.38 36.17 4.84
N ASN A 232 -10.44 36.02 4.03
CA ASN A 232 -11.07 34.73 3.74
C ASN A 232 -10.26 34.00 2.65
N PRO A 233 -9.68 32.82 2.94
CA PRO A 233 -8.88 32.11 1.95
C PRO A 233 -9.69 31.50 0.81
N VAL A 234 -11.03 31.43 0.90
CA VAL A 234 -11.89 30.93 -0.17
C VAL A 234 -13.13 31.83 -0.34
N PRO A 235 -12.99 33.06 -0.88
CA PRO A 235 -14.11 33.96 -1.13
C PRO A 235 -15.12 33.33 -2.08
N SER A 236 -16.41 33.58 -1.83
CA SER A 236 -17.50 33.09 -2.65
C SER A 236 -17.61 33.83 -3.98
N ALA A 237 -18.35 33.23 -4.91
CA ALA A 237 -18.74 33.89 -6.14
C ALA A 237 -19.48 35.22 -5.87
N ALA A 238 -20.28 35.28 -4.80
CA ALA A 238 -20.97 36.51 -4.40
C ALA A 238 -19.99 37.57 -3.92
N ASP A 239 -19.00 37.19 -3.10
CA ASP A 239 -17.97 38.10 -2.59
C ASP A 239 -17.17 38.71 -3.73
N LEU A 240 -16.81 37.89 -4.75
CA LEU A 240 -16.11 38.37 -5.93
C LEU A 240 -16.94 39.36 -6.76
N LEU A 241 -18.23 39.09 -6.97
CA LEU A 241 -19.12 40.01 -7.69
C LEU A 241 -19.27 41.34 -6.95
N VAL A 242 -19.48 41.28 -5.63
CA VAL A 242 -19.60 42.47 -4.79
C VAL A 242 -18.31 43.29 -4.83
N ALA A 243 -17.14 42.65 -4.71
CA ALA A 243 -15.85 43.32 -4.79
C ALA A 243 -15.61 44.01 -6.14
N LEU A 244 -16.11 43.40 -7.22
CA LEU A 244 -16.08 43.97 -8.57
C LEU A 244 -17.15 45.05 -8.80
N GLY A 245 -18.02 45.31 -7.82
CA GLY A 245 -19.03 46.36 -7.89
C GLY A 245 -20.34 45.95 -8.55
N HIS A 246 -20.57 44.64 -8.75
CA HIS A 246 -21.80 44.09 -9.28
C HIS A 246 -22.75 43.65 -8.15
N GLU A 247 -24.05 43.91 -8.32
CA GLU A 247 -25.04 43.36 -7.38
C GLU A 247 -25.18 41.85 -7.56
N PRO A 248 -25.12 41.05 -6.47
CA PRO A 248 -25.22 39.59 -6.54
C PRO A 248 -26.60 39.07 -6.97
N PHE A 249 -27.60 39.94 -7.22
CA PHE A 249 -28.99 39.56 -7.51
C PHE A 249 -29.62 40.45 -8.61
N THR A 250 -30.43 39.86 -9.50
CA THR A 250 -31.41 40.61 -10.31
C THR A 250 -32.83 40.08 -10.10
N LYS A 251 -33.73 40.99 -9.73
CA LYS A 251 -35.22 41.12 -9.73
C LYS A 251 -36.19 39.93 -9.92
N TYR A 252 -35.78 38.72 -10.35
CA TYR A 252 -36.69 37.60 -10.63
C TYR A 252 -36.23 36.24 -10.08
N GLY A 253 -35.38 36.22 -9.05
CA GLY A 253 -34.98 34.97 -8.38
C GLY A 253 -34.14 34.00 -9.23
N ARG A 254 -33.78 34.35 -10.47
CA ARG A 254 -32.82 33.61 -11.29
C ARG A 254 -31.42 34.15 -11.04
N LYS A 255 -30.51 33.26 -10.63
CA LYS A 255 -29.08 33.55 -10.45
C LYS A 255 -28.53 34.14 -11.75
N ARG A 256 -28.07 35.39 -11.75
CA ARG A 256 -27.07 35.82 -12.74
C ARG A 256 -25.82 35.02 -12.39
N ALA A 257 -25.62 33.90 -13.07
CA ALA A 257 -24.43 33.11 -12.85
C ALA A 257 -23.24 34.02 -13.13
N LEU A 258 -22.19 33.96 -12.30
CA LEU A 258 -20.87 34.43 -12.70
C LEU A 258 -20.49 33.90 -14.10
N GLY A 259 -21.09 32.77 -14.49
CA GLY A 259 -21.09 32.24 -15.85
C GLY A 259 -21.56 33.23 -16.93
N SER A 260 -22.58 34.06 -16.76
CA SER A 260 -22.97 34.98 -17.83
C SER A 260 -21.96 36.11 -18.07
N VAL A 261 -21.06 36.39 -17.10
CA VAL A 261 -19.99 37.41 -17.23
C VAL A 261 -18.65 36.78 -17.61
N TYR A 262 -18.34 35.56 -17.13
CA TYR A 262 -17.02 34.93 -17.29
C TYR A 262 -17.03 33.52 -17.92
N SER A 263 -18.16 32.82 -18.03
CA SER A 263 -18.21 31.53 -18.77
C SER A 263 -18.00 31.71 -20.27
N LEU A 264 -18.23 32.91 -20.80
CA LEU A 264 -17.88 33.27 -22.18
C LEU A 264 -16.37 33.19 -22.47
N ARG A 265 -15.51 33.06 -21.44
CA ARG A 265 -14.03 33.02 -21.57
C ARG A 265 -13.35 31.86 -20.85
N GLY A 266 -14.12 30.85 -20.40
CA GLY A 266 -13.57 29.55 -19.98
C GLY A 266 -12.92 29.45 -18.59
N THR A 267 -13.05 30.45 -17.70
CA THR A 267 -12.54 30.37 -16.32
C THR A 267 -13.62 30.71 -15.30
N GLY A 268 -14.11 29.71 -14.57
CA GLY A 268 -15.09 29.87 -13.50
C GLY A 268 -14.47 30.00 -12.11
N ILE A 269 -15.27 30.36 -11.11
CA ILE A 269 -14.85 30.40 -9.70
C ILE A 269 -14.27 29.06 -9.22
N SER A 270 -14.82 27.95 -9.69
CA SER A 270 -14.31 26.61 -9.38
C SER A 270 -12.90 26.40 -9.93
N ASP A 271 -12.55 26.99 -11.08
CA ASP A 271 -11.21 26.91 -11.66
C ASP A 271 -10.21 27.77 -10.89
N LEU A 272 -10.62 28.97 -10.47
CA LEU A 272 -9.82 29.84 -9.60
C LEU A 272 -9.48 29.14 -8.27
N ILE A 273 -10.48 28.49 -7.66
CA ILE A 273 -10.31 27.71 -6.43
C ILE A 273 -9.44 26.47 -6.69
N ALA A 274 -9.69 25.72 -7.77
CA ALA A 274 -8.91 24.51 -8.10
C ALA A 274 -7.46 24.82 -8.49
N GLY A 275 -7.18 26.05 -8.94
CA GLY A 275 -5.83 26.57 -9.14
C GLY A 275 -5.09 26.90 -7.83
N LEU A 276 -5.82 27.11 -6.72
CA LEU A 276 -5.25 27.44 -5.41
C LEU A 276 -5.24 26.26 -4.43
N TYR A 277 -6.25 25.40 -4.46
CA TYR A 277 -6.46 24.36 -3.47
C TYR A 277 -6.86 23.04 -4.11
N PRO A 278 -6.55 21.89 -3.47
CA PRO A 278 -6.98 20.60 -3.96
C PRO A 278 -8.51 20.47 -3.93
N THR A 279 -9.05 19.88 -5.00
CA THR A 279 -10.41 19.34 -5.03
C THR A 279 -10.44 17.94 -4.42
N GLN A 280 -11.62 17.37 -4.20
CA GLN A 280 -11.75 15.99 -3.70
C GLN A 280 -11.01 14.96 -4.58
N SER A 281 -11.13 15.08 -5.91
CA SER A 281 -10.47 14.16 -6.86
C SER A 281 -8.95 14.28 -6.80
N VAL A 282 -8.43 15.51 -6.77
CA VAL A 282 -6.99 15.78 -6.59
C VAL A 282 -6.50 15.15 -5.29
N LEU A 283 -7.24 15.32 -4.21
CA LEU A 283 -6.84 14.77 -2.93
C LEU A 283 -6.85 13.22 -2.94
N GLN A 284 -7.81 12.62 -3.64
CA GLN A 284 -7.84 11.17 -3.86
C GLN A 284 -6.67 10.69 -4.73
N ASP A 285 -6.21 11.45 -5.73
CA ASP A 285 -5.00 11.13 -6.49
C ASP A 285 -3.77 11.04 -5.58
N PHE A 286 -3.54 12.05 -4.74
CA PHE A 286 -2.42 12.08 -3.80
C PHE A 286 -2.52 10.93 -2.78
N PHE A 287 -3.72 10.71 -2.23
CA PHE A 287 -3.98 9.68 -1.24
C PHE A 287 -3.67 8.28 -1.78
N HIS A 288 -4.21 7.93 -2.95
CA HIS A 288 -3.99 6.61 -3.54
C HIS A 288 -2.56 6.44 -4.07
N LEU A 289 -1.92 7.52 -4.57
CA LEU A 289 -0.51 7.48 -4.97
C LEU A 289 0.43 7.26 -3.78
N PHE A 290 0.08 7.78 -2.59
CA PHE A 290 0.79 7.48 -1.36
C PHE A 290 0.62 6.01 -0.97
N LEU A 291 -0.63 5.50 -0.99
CA LEU A 291 -0.91 4.12 -0.58
C LEU A 291 -0.18 3.08 -1.43
N ILE A 292 -0.18 3.24 -2.76
CA ILE A 292 0.48 2.28 -3.66
C ILE A 292 2.01 2.27 -3.49
N GLN A 293 2.62 3.38 -3.04
CA GLN A 293 4.06 3.50 -2.79
C GLN A 293 4.50 2.98 -1.42
N THR A 294 3.59 2.92 -0.44
CA THR A 294 3.93 2.65 0.96
C THR A 294 3.29 1.37 1.52
N GLY A 295 2.27 0.85 0.84
CA GLY A 295 1.46 -0.27 1.33
C GLY A 295 0.73 0.02 2.64
N TRP A 296 0.61 1.29 3.03
CA TRP A 296 -0.06 1.66 4.28
C TRP A 296 -1.53 1.27 4.25
N ASN A 297 -2.08 1.01 5.44
CA ASN A 297 -3.52 0.87 5.53
C ASN A 297 -4.18 2.26 5.31
N PRO A 298 -5.27 2.36 4.52
CA PRO A 298 -5.94 3.65 4.27
C PRO A 298 -6.27 4.43 5.54
N GLN A 299 -6.70 3.76 6.61
CA GLN A 299 -7.03 4.42 7.86
C GLN A 299 -5.80 5.04 8.54
N VAL A 300 -4.64 4.36 8.45
CA VAL A 300 -3.39 4.86 9.03
C VAL A 300 -2.90 6.10 8.29
N LEU A 301 -3.12 6.14 6.97
CA LEU A 301 -2.81 7.33 6.19
C LEU A 301 -3.77 8.49 6.49
N LEU A 302 -5.07 8.20 6.66
CA LEU A 302 -6.05 9.23 7.05
C LEU A 302 -5.76 9.85 8.43
N ASP A 303 -5.26 9.03 9.35
CA ASP A 303 -4.99 9.41 10.74
C ASP A 303 -3.60 10.06 10.92
N ILE A 304 -2.84 10.27 9.85
CA ILE A 304 -1.53 10.93 9.94
C ILE A 304 -1.68 12.36 10.49
N ASP A 305 -0.82 12.69 11.46
CA ASP A 305 -0.82 13.97 12.15
C ASP A 305 0.33 14.85 11.65
N VAL A 306 0.01 15.86 10.85
CA VAL A 306 0.98 16.83 10.30
C VAL A 306 1.06 18.12 11.10
N SER A 307 0.52 18.17 12.33
CA SER A 307 0.61 19.35 13.19
C SER A 307 2.01 19.60 13.75
N THR A 308 2.85 18.56 13.81
CA THR A 308 4.25 18.63 14.24
C THR A 308 5.14 18.02 13.18
N ALA A 309 6.45 18.32 13.18
CA ALA A 309 7.38 17.65 12.27
C ALA A 309 7.58 16.15 12.59
N ALA A 310 6.98 15.62 13.65
CA ALA A 310 7.20 14.24 14.10
C ALA A 310 6.75 13.18 13.09
N TRP A 311 5.80 13.48 12.21
CA TRP A 311 5.33 12.53 11.19
C TRP A 311 6.41 12.14 10.16
N ALA A 312 7.47 12.94 10.02
CA ALA A 312 8.57 12.67 9.10
C ALA A 312 9.93 12.99 9.75
N THR A 313 10.80 11.97 9.85
CA THR A 313 12.17 12.14 10.35
C THR A 313 13.16 11.82 9.25
N ARG A 314 14.13 12.70 8.98
CA ARG A 314 15.26 12.38 8.09
C ARG A 314 16.15 11.31 8.74
N ILE A 315 16.55 10.31 7.98
CA ILE A 315 17.42 9.22 8.44
C ILE A 315 18.75 9.27 7.70
N GLY A 316 19.84 9.08 8.45
CA GLY A 316 21.20 9.06 7.94
C GLY A 316 21.92 10.39 8.14
N ARG A 317 22.95 10.63 7.31
CA ARG A 317 23.71 11.89 7.33
C ARG A 317 22.81 13.07 6.93
N PRO A 318 23.15 14.32 7.31
CA PRO A 318 22.38 15.50 6.92
C PRO A 318 22.14 15.61 5.41
N GLU A 319 23.06 15.13 4.57
CA GLU A 319 22.90 15.15 3.10
C GLU A 319 22.02 14.02 2.56
N ALA A 320 21.65 13.04 3.39
CA ALA A 320 20.88 11.87 2.96
C ALA A 320 19.44 12.27 2.60
N ASP A 321 19.01 11.86 1.40
CA ASP A 321 17.65 12.08 0.90
C ASP A 321 16.71 10.94 1.29
N ILE A 322 16.69 10.58 2.58
CA ILE A 322 15.91 9.45 3.09
C ILE A 322 15.11 9.92 4.30
N TYR A 323 13.80 9.70 4.25
CA TYR A 323 12.85 10.07 5.29
C TYR A 323 12.10 8.84 5.77
N ARG A 324 11.98 8.70 7.09
CA ARG A 324 11.03 7.79 7.73
C ARG A 324 9.77 8.53 8.05
N LEU A 325 8.66 8.04 7.49
CA LEU A 325 7.32 8.52 7.79
C LEU A 325 6.71 7.64 8.88
N ILE A 326 5.98 8.25 9.80
CA ILE A 326 5.34 7.55 10.92
C ILE A 326 3.88 7.98 11.05
N SER A 327 3.01 7.03 11.39
CA SER A 327 1.62 7.28 11.76
C SER A 327 1.13 6.21 12.74
N PHE A 328 0.20 6.57 13.62
CA PHE A 328 -0.29 5.68 14.67
C PHE A 328 -1.55 4.93 14.22
N LYS A 329 -1.53 3.59 14.33
CA LYS A 329 -2.66 2.74 13.98
C LYS A 329 -3.51 2.43 15.21
N VAL A 330 -4.51 3.28 15.44
CA VAL A 330 -5.39 3.22 16.63
C VAL A 330 -5.93 1.81 16.92
N ARG A 331 -6.43 1.10 15.89
CA ARG A 331 -7.04 -0.23 16.06
C ARG A 331 -6.13 -1.33 16.59
N SER A 332 -4.81 -1.20 16.42
CA SER A 332 -3.85 -2.18 16.92
C SER A 332 -2.89 -1.60 17.97
N GLY A 333 -3.01 -0.31 18.29
CA GLY A 333 -2.11 0.37 19.22
C GLY A 333 -0.65 0.40 18.76
N GLU A 334 -0.38 0.26 17.46
CA GLU A 334 0.98 0.12 16.91
C GLU A 334 1.33 1.30 15.99
N TRP A 335 2.61 1.69 15.98
CA TRP A 335 3.13 2.64 15.01
C TRP A 335 3.38 1.94 13.67
N GLN A 336 2.89 2.53 12.58
CA GLN A 336 3.31 2.16 11.23
C GLN A 336 4.39 3.11 10.77
N THR A 337 5.42 2.55 10.14
CA THR A 337 6.52 3.32 9.58
C THR A 337 6.76 2.90 8.14
N THR A 338 7.27 3.81 7.34
CA THR A 338 7.77 3.52 5.98
C THR A 338 8.95 4.44 5.69
N ILE A 339 9.78 4.07 4.72
CA ILE A 339 10.95 4.84 4.31
C ILE A 339 10.73 5.28 2.87
N CYS A 340 11.03 6.53 2.57
CA CYS A 340 10.97 7.06 1.21
C CYS A 340 12.05 8.12 0.97
N ARG A 341 12.29 8.45 -0.30
CA ARG A 341 13.13 9.58 -0.68
C ARG A 341 12.38 10.90 -0.58
N GLY A 342 13.10 11.96 -0.24
CA GLY A 342 12.53 13.30 -0.05
C GLY A 342 12.60 14.21 -1.27
N LYS A 343 13.51 14.02 -2.23
CA LYS A 343 13.64 14.90 -3.41
C LYS A 343 12.53 14.70 -4.44
N PRO A 344 12.12 13.47 -4.83
CA PRO A 344 11.16 13.31 -5.91
C PRO A 344 9.76 13.84 -5.53
N SER A 345 9.20 14.74 -6.34
CA SER A 345 7.94 15.44 -6.03
C SER A 345 6.69 14.55 -5.91
N HIS A 346 6.75 13.32 -6.43
CA HIS A 346 5.66 12.34 -6.37
C HIS A 346 5.82 11.33 -5.23
N PHE A 347 6.89 11.43 -4.44
CA PHE A 347 7.15 10.52 -3.33
C PHE A 347 6.35 10.91 -2.07
N PRO A 348 6.08 9.94 -1.18
CA PRO A 348 5.15 10.10 -0.06
C PRO A 348 5.41 11.34 0.82
N TYR A 349 6.68 11.62 1.14
CA TYR A 349 7.08 12.81 1.89
C TYR A 349 6.68 14.12 1.18
N GLN A 350 6.98 14.23 -0.12
CA GLN A 350 6.68 15.43 -0.91
C GLN A 350 5.18 15.61 -1.15
N LEU A 351 4.43 14.51 -1.34
CA LEU A 351 2.98 14.56 -1.49
C LEU A 351 2.32 15.24 -0.27
N ILE A 352 2.68 14.81 0.94
CA ILE A 352 2.16 15.37 2.18
C ILE A 352 2.64 16.81 2.38
N THR A 353 3.94 17.05 2.22
CA THR A 353 4.54 18.38 2.43
C THR A 353 3.88 19.43 1.55
N ARG A 354 3.74 19.15 0.24
CA ARG A 354 3.11 20.08 -0.72
C ARG A 354 1.63 20.29 -0.42
N LEU A 355 0.89 19.23 -0.06
CA LEU A 355 -0.52 19.39 0.34
C LEU A 355 -0.64 20.26 1.58
N HIS A 356 0.18 20.01 2.61
CA HIS A 356 0.18 20.77 3.85
C HIS A 356 0.49 22.25 3.61
N GLU A 357 1.54 22.54 2.84
CA GLU A 357 1.90 23.91 2.45
C GLU A 357 0.79 24.60 1.67
N ARG A 358 0.27 23.95 0.62
CA ARG A 358 -0.77 24.52 -0.25
C ARG A 358 -2.08 24.77 0.50
N THR A 359 -2.41 23.94 1.49
CA THR A 359 -3.64 24.06 2.28
C THR A 359 -3.46 24.81 3.61
N ARG A 360 -2.28 25.37 3.89
CA ARG A 360 -2.02 26.17 5.10
C ARG A 360 -3.00 27.35 5.26
N PRO A 361 -3.34 28.13 4.21
CA PRO A 361 -4.34 29.19 4.34
C PRO A 361 -5.72 28.68 4.79
N LEU A 362 -6.14 27.51 4.30
CA LEU A 362 -7.40 26.89 4.71
C LEU A 362 -7.43 26.56 6.20
N ARG A 363 -6.33 26.03 6.75
CA ARG A 363 -6.21 25.75 8.20
C ARG A 363 -6.31 27.02 9.03
N ASN A 364 -5.65 28.09 8.59
CA ASN A 364 -5.72 29.38 9.29
C ASN A 364 -7.14 29.95 9.25
N GLY A 365 -7.82 29.86 8.10
CA GLY A 365 -9.21 30.28 7.94
C GLY A 365 -10.19 29.47 8.83
N ILE A 366 -9.96 28.17 8.98
CA ILE A 366 -10.75 27.31 9.88
C ILE A 366 -10.49 27.68 11.35
N ALA A 367 -9.23 27.91 11.75
CA ALA A 367 -8.88 28.35 13.11
C ALA A 367 -9.58 29.67 13.46
N ALA A 368 -9.61 30.60 12.51
CA ALA A 368 -10.20 31.92 12.66
C ALA A 368 -11.74 31.92 12.52
N GLY A 369 -12.38 30.78 12.24
CA GLY A 369 -13.83 30.68 12.04
C GLY A 369 -14.35 31.34 10.75
N LEU A 370 -13.46 31.66 9.81
CA LEU A 370 -13.79 32.34 8.55
C LEU A 370 -14.40 31.41 7.50
N ILE A 371 -14.16 30.10 7.62
CA ILE A 371 -14.65 29.08 6.68
C ILE A 371 -15.33 27.95 7.43
N PRO A 372 -16.53 27.51 7.00
CA PRO A 372 -17.18 26.34 7.57
C PRO A 372 -16.39 25.06 7.25
N CYS A 373 -16.13 24.27 8.28
CA CYS A 373 -15.53 22.95 8.17
C CYS A 373 -16.33 21.93 8.99
N SER A 374 -16.56 20.75 8.43
CA SER A 374 -17.32 19.68 9.09
C SER A 374 -16.63 19.15 10.35
N LYS A 375 -15.29 19.17 10.41
CA LYS A 375 -14.50 18.67 11.54
C LYS A 375 -13.27 19.56 11.84
N PRO A 376 -13.47 20.75 12.43
CA PRO A 376 -12.40 21.74 12.60
C PRO A 376 -11.23 21.22 13.46
N LYS A 377 -11.49 20.44 14.52
CA LYS A 377 -10.45 19.85 15.37
C LYS A 377 -9.49 18.93 14.61
N ILE A 378 -9.99 18.19 13.62
CA ILE A 378 -9.18 17.26 12.82
C ILE A 378 -8.49 18.00 11.67
N ALA A 379 -9.08 19.08 11.18
CA ALA A 379 -8.58 19.82 10.02
C ALA A 379 -7.19 20.42 10.24
N HIS A 380 -6.88 20.82 11.48
CA HIS A 380 -5.55 21.32 11.83
C HIS A 380 -4.44 20.28 11.66
N ARG A 381 -4.71 19.02 12.01
CA ARG A 381 -3.71 17.94 11.99
C ARG A 381 -3.70 17.10 10.72
N SER A 382 -4.78 17.08 9.95
CA SER A 382 -4.87 16.23 8.76
C SER A 382 -4.26 16.93 7.54
N PRO A 383 -3.46 16.26 6.68
CA PRO A 383 -3.03 16.81 5.39
C PRO A 383 -4.14 16.75 4.33
N TRP A 384 -5.24 16.05 4.61
CA TRP A 384 -6.26 15.66 3.63
C TRP A 384 -7.42 16.65 3.54
N LEU A 385 -7.13 17.94 3.37
CA LEU A 385 -8.14 19.00 3.23
C LEU A 385 -8.43 19.30 1.76
N TYR A 386 -9.70 19.45 1.40
CA TYR A 386 -10.13 19.88 0.08
C TYR A 386 -11.29 20.88 0.15
N VAL A 387 -11.46 21.67 -0.91
CA VAL A 387 -12.58 22.62 -1.03
C VAL A 387 -13.74 21.98 -1.79
N LEU A 388 -14.95 22.10 -1.24
CA LEU A 388 -16.20 21.73 -1.90
C LEU A 388 -16.93 23.00 -2.38
N SER A 389 -17.20 23.11 -3.68
CA SER A 389 -17.85 24.29 -4.29
C SER A 389 -19.27 24.05 -4.80
N LEU A 390 -19.77 22.81 -4.78
CA LEU A 390 -21.03 22.42 -5.45
C LEU A 390 -22.32 22.94 -4.77
N ARG A 391 -22.33 23.16 -3.45
CA ARG A 391 -23.54 23.55 -2.68
C ARG A 391 -23.32 24.77 -1.77
N GLY A 392 -22.25 25.53 -2.03
CA GLY A 392 -21.68 26.49 -1.09
C GLY A 392 -20.22 26.14 -0.81
N ILE A 393 -19.40 27.15 -0.57
CA ILE A 393 -17.97 26.97 -0.31
C ILE A 393 -17.79 26.46 1.12
N SER A 394 -17.23 25.28 1.25
CA SER A 394 -16.86 24.69 2.54
C SER A 394 -15.57 23.89 2.39
N VAL A 395 -14.86 23.70 3.51
CA VAL A 395 -13.67 22.85 3.56
C VAL A 395 -14.04 21.52 4.21
N GLU A 396 -13.74 20.44 3.50
CA GLU A 396 -14.01 19.08 3.93
C GLU A 396 -12.70 18.30 4.07
N LEU A 397 -12.77 17.20 4.82
CA LEU A 397 -11.65 16.29 5.01
C LEU A 397 -11.91 14.98 4.29
N LEU A 398 -10.86 14.35 3.77
CA LEU A 398 -10.95 12.94 3.42
C LEU A 398 -11.14 12.11 4.69
N HIS A 399 -12.08 11.18 4.64
CA HIS A 399 -12.45 10.25 5.71
C HIS A 399 -13.04 8.97 5.12
N GLU A 400 -13.22 7.93 5.94
CA GLU A 400 -13.65 6.59 5.49
C GLU A 400 -14.82 6.58 4.49
N LYS A 401 -15.86 7.39 4.74
CA LYS A 401 -17.08 7.41 3.90
C LYS A 401 -16.94 8.12 2.55
N ASN A 402 -15.90 8.94 2.34
CA ASN A 402 -15.74 9.73 1.11
C ASN A 402 -14.49 9.37 0.28
N TYR A 403 -13.55 8.57 0.81
CA TYR A 403 -12.56 7.88 -0.03
C TYR A 403 -13.04 6.49 -0.46
N HIS A 404 -13.86 5.84 0.37
CA HIS A 404 -14.50 4.56 0.09
C HIS A 404 -16.00 4.82 -0.05
N PRO A 405 -16.57 4.98 -1.26
CA PRO A 405 -18.01 5.01 -1.36
C PRO A 405 -18.48 3.56 -1.23
N ASP A 406 -18.70 3.14 0.01
CA ASP A 406 -19.35 1.88 0.30
C ASP A 406 -20.52 2.14 1.24
N THR A 407 -21.62 2.62 0.66
CA THR A 407 -22.96 2.49 1.24
C THR A 407 -23.96 2.34 0.11
N ALA A 408 -24.11 1.09 -0.37
CA ALA A 408 -25.34 0.51 -0.93
C ALA A 408 -26.07 1.16 -2.13
N HIS A 409 -25.86 2.43 -2.50
CA HIS A 409 -26.57 3.13 -3.60
C HIS A 409 -25.81 4.36 -4.18
N ARG A 410 -24.50 4.27 -4.42
CA ARG A 410 -23.77 5.19 -5.32
C ARG A 410 -22.74 4.39 -6.11
N ASP A 411 -22.98 4.24 -7.40
CA ASP A 411 -22.48 3.13 -8.24
C ASP A 411 -21.00 3.15 -8.64
N SER A 412 -20.13 3.96 -8.04
CA SER A 412 -18.68 3.83 -8.31
C SER A 412 -17.78 4.34 -7.18
N SER A 413 -16.72 3.59 -6.91
CA SER A 413 -15.55 4.05 -6.15
C SER A 413 -14.61 4.89 -7.00
N TYR A 414 -13.83 5.76 -6.36
CA TYR A 414 -12.81 6.53 -7.07
C TYR A 414 -11.89 5.62 -7.89
N LEU A 415 -11.44 4.53 -7.28
CA LEU A 415 -10.59 3.54 -7.95
C LEU A 415 -11.33 2.80 -9.06
N SER A 416 -12.61 2.44 -8.88
CA SER A 416 -13.35 1.79 -9.97
C SER A 416 -13.53 2.74 -11.15
N THR A 417 -13.82 4.03 -10.92
CA THR A 417 -13.88 5.03 -11.98
C THR A 417 -12.53 5.23 -12.67
N LEU A 418 -11.42 5.28 -11.93
CA LEU A 418 -10.07 5.34 -12.49
C LEU A 418 -9.75 4.09 -13.34
N VAL A 419 -10.11 2.90 -12.84
CA VAL A 419 -9.93 1.64 -13.56
C VAL A 419 -10.76 1.61 -14.84
N ASP A 420 -12.02 2.05 -14.80
CA ASP A 420 -12.89 2.13 -15.98
C ASP A 420 -12.35 3.12 -17.02
N GLU A 421 -11.80 4.25 -16.58
CA GLU A 421 -11.14 5.22 -17.45
C GLU A 421 -9.89 4.65 -18.12
N LEU A 422 -9.06 3.92 -17.35
CA LEU A 422 -7.87 3.25 -17.87
C LEU A 422 -8.23 2.15 -18.88
N ASN A 423 -9.19 1.29 -18.55
CA ASN A 423 -9.65 0.23 -19.43
C ASN A 423 -10.26 0.80 -20.72
N ARG A 424 -11.03 1.89 -20.64
CA ARG A 424 -11.54 2.60 -21.83
C ARG A 424 -10.42 3.19 -22.68
N SER A 425 -9.44 3.83 -22.05
CA SER A 425 -8.30 4.41 -22.77
C SER A 425 -7.47 3.35 -23.49
N ASP A 426 -7.28 2.18 -22.87
CA ASP A 426 -6.48 1.12 -23.47
C ASP A 426 -7.24 0.39 -24.59
N ARG A 427 -8.56 0.26 -24.46
CA ARG A 427 -9.42 -0.21 -25.54
C ARG A 427 -9.36 0.71 -26.76
N ALA A 428 -9.45 2.02 -26.56
CA ALA A 428 -9.37 2.99 -27.65
C ALA A 428 -8.01 2.95 -28.37
N LYS A 429 -6.91 2.82 -27.62
CA LYS A 429 -5.56 2.66 -28.22
C LYS A 429 -5.44 1.36 -29.01
N TYR A 430 -5.96 0.26 -28.47
CA TYR A 430 -5.97 -1.02 -29.14
C TYR A 430 -6.78 -0.98 -30.45
N GLU A 431 -7.94 -0.33 -30.46
CA GLU A 431 -8.76 -0.14 -31.66
C GLU A 431 -8.01 0.69 -32.72
N MET A 432 -7.29 1.73 -32.32
CA MET A 432 -6.45 2.54 -33.20
C MET A 432 -5.28 1.73 -33.78
N GLN A 433 -4.56 0.96 -32.95
CA GLN A 433 -3.46 0.08 -33.40
C GLN A 433 -3.96 -1.04 -34.32
N CYS A 434 -5.16 -1.58 -34.08
CA CYS A 434 -5.78 -2.53 -34.99
C CYS A 434 -6.10 -1.92 -36.36
N HIS A 435 -6.45 -0.63 -36.40
CA HIS A 435 -6.69 0.09 -37.65
C HIS A 435 -5.37 0.31 -38.40
N GLU A 436 -4.34 0.80 -37.72
CA GLU A 436 -3.00 1.01 -38.27
C GLU A 436 -2.38 -0.31 -38.81
N ALA A 437 -2.48 -1.41 -38.06
CA ALA A 437 -1.98 -2.72 -38.50
C ALA A 437 -2.72 -3.24 -39.74
N LYS A 438 -4.02 -2.97 -39.87
CA LYS A 438 -4.80 -3.32 -41.07
C LYS A 438 -4.35 -2.52 -42.29
N GLU A 439 -4.07 -1.24 -42.13
CA GLU A 439 -3.54 -0.39 -43.20
C GLU A 439 -2.11 -0.79 -43.61
N ALA A 440 -1.30 -1.23 -42.65
CA ALA A 440 0.06 -1.71 -42.88
C ALA A 440 0.15 -3.17 -43.35
N HIS A 441 -0.97 -3.89 -43.46
CA HIS A 441 -1.02 -5.34 -43.73
C HIS A 441 -0.21 -6.19 -42.74
N GLU A 442 -0.14 -5.77 -41.47
CA GLU A 442 0.54 -6.47 -40.39
C GLU A 442 -0.43 -7.30 -39.53
N ALA A 443 0.12 -8.21 -38.73
CA ALA A 443 -0.66 -8.98 -37.76
C ALA A 443 -1.24 -8.05 -36.68
N ALA A 444 -2.49 -8.29 -36.29
CA ALA A 444 -3.11 -7.52 -35.22
C ALA A 444 -2.36 -7.69 -33.89
N PRO A 445 -2.20 -6.61 -33.09
CA PRO A 445 -1.60 -6.71 -31.77
C PRO A 445 -2.45 -7.55 -30.83
N GLU A 446 -1.85 -8.05 -29.74
CA GLU A 446 -2.61 -8.74 -28.69
C GLU A 446 -3.48 -7.75 -27.90
N PRO A 447 -4.72 -8.14 -27.52
CA PRO A 447 -5.62 -7.28 -26.77
C PRO A 447 -5.10 -7.01 -25.35
N PRO A 448 -5.22 -5.77 -24.84
CA PRO A 448 -4.76 -5.44 -23.50
C PRO A 448 -5.59 -6.15 -22.43
N VAL A 449 -4.92 -6.75 -21.44
CA VAL A 449 -5.60 -7.36 -20.29
C VAL A 449 -6.31 -6.27 -19.47
N PRO A 450 -7.63 -6.36 -19.26
CA PRO A 450 -8.35 -5.37 -18.46
C PRO A 450 -7.91 -5.42 -17.00
N ILE A 451 -7.88 -4.25 -16.36
CA ILE A 451 -7.69 -4.16 -14.91
C ILE A 451 -8.99 -4.59 -14.24
N GLY A 452 -8.91 -5.56 -13.31
CA GLY A 452 -10.05 -6.01 -12.51
C GLY A 452 -10.49 -4.98 -11.46
N ASN A 453 -11.45 -5.36 -10.61
CA ASN A 453 -11.86 -4.48 -9.52
C ASN A 453 -10.74 -4.33 -8.48
N VAL A 454 -10.22 -3.11 -8.30
CA VAL A 454 -9.14 -2.80 -7.37
C VAL A 454 -9.67 -1.91 -6.25
N THR A 455 -9.43 -2.35 -5.01
CA THR A 455 -9.73 -1.60 -3.80
C THR A 455 -8.45 -0.98 -3.22
N ALA A 456 -8.61 0.03 -2.36
CA ALA A 456 -7.47 0.65 -1.68
C ALA A 456 -6.70 -0.32 -0.76
N SER A 457 -7.34 -1.42 -0.34
CA SER A 457 -6.67 -2.46 0.44
C SER A 457 -5.73 -3.31 -0.42
N ASP A 458 -6.02 -3.49 -1.70
CA ASP A 458 -5.20 -4.31 -2.61
C ASP A 458 -3.83 -3.68 -2.87
N PHE A 459 -3.68 -2.35 -2.73
CA PHE A 459 -2.37 -1.68 -2.82
C PHE A 459 -1.39 -2.16 -1.74
N ARG A 460 -1.89 -2.51 -0.55
CA ARG A 460 -1.05 -3.10 0.49
C ARG A 460 -0.58 -4.49 0.08
N ASP A 461 -1.44 -5.29 -0.54
CA ASP A 461 -1.12 -6.64 -0.98
C ASP A 461 -0.07 -6.62 -2.08
N ILE A 462 -0.27 -5.73 -3.06
CA ILE A 462 0.67 -5.45 -4.13
C ILE A 462 2.02 -5.01 -3.57
N TYR A 463 2.04 -4.06 -2.63
CA TYR A 463 3.27 -3.52 -2.07
C TYR A 463 4.07 -4.59 -1.33
N ILE A 464 3.43 -5.34 -0.42
CA ILE A 464 4.07 -6.44 0.32
C ILE A 464 4.60 -7.50 -0.66
N GLY A 465 3.83 -7.82 -1.69
CA GLY A 465 4.23 -8.74 -2.74
C GLY A 465 5.47 -8.29 -3.51
N ASN A 466 5.52 -7.00 -3.89
CA ASN A 466 6.67 -6.43 -4.59
C ASN A 466 7.93 -6.42 -3.71
N GLU A 467 7.83 -6.00 -2.45
CA GLU A 467 8.96 -6.00 -1.51
C GLU A 467 9.48 -7.43 -1.26
N PHE A 468 8.59 -8.42 -1.16
CA PHE A 468 8.97 -9.82 -1.05
C PHE A 468 9.74 -10.31 -2.28
N LEU A 469 9.29 -9.98 -3.49
CA LEU A 469 9.98 -10.33 -4.73
C LEU A 469 11.35 -9.65 -4.85
N GLN A 470 11.39 -8.33 -4.64
CA GLN A 470 12.62 -7.55 -4.79
C GLN A 470 13.70 -7.94 -3.77
N SER A 471 13.28 -8.42 -2.59
CA SER A 471 14.19 -8.93 -1.57
C SER A 471 14.63 -10.39 -1.78
N GLY A 472 14.31 -11.00 -2.92
CA GLY A 472 14.64 -12.40 -3.19
C GLY A 472 13.86 -13.38 -2.33
N TYR A 473 12.57 -13.12 -2.11
CA TYR A 473 11.68 -13.93 -1.28
C TYR A 473 12.03 -13.92 0.22
N ASN A 474 12.49 -12.77 0.72
CA ASN A 474 12.81 -12.61 2.15
C ASN A 474 11.57 -12.30 3.00
N LEU A 475 11.15 -13.26 3.82
CA LEU A 475 9.98 -13.13 4.71
C LEU A 475 10.13 -12.02 5.76
N VAL A 476 11.36 -11.67 6.17
CA VAL A 476 11.61 -10.58 7.12
C VAL A 476 11.34 -9.23 6.46
N ILE A 477 11.79 -9.03 5.22
CA ILE A 477 11.50 -7.80 4.47
C ILE A 477 10.00 -7.69 4.21
N ALA A 478 9.33 -8.77 3.79
CA ALA A 478 7.88 -8.77 3.64
C ALA A 478 7.13 -8.47 4.94
N LYS A 479 7.63 -8.97 6.09
CA LYS A 479 7.09 -8.65 7.42
C LYS A 479 7.23 -7.17 7.76
N LEU A 480 8.40 -6.59 7.49
CA LEU A 480 8.67 -5.17 7.70
C LEU A 480 7.78 -4.31 6.81
N ALA A 481 7.70 -4.62 5.51
CA ALA A 481 6.85 -3.94 4.54
C ALA A 481 5.36 -4.00 4.93
N ALA A 482 4.91 -5.13 5.46
CA ALA A 482 3.54 -5.28 5.94
C ALA A 482 3.26 -4.55 7.27
N GLY A 483 4.30 -4.24 8.06
CA GLY A 483 4.14 -3.75 9.42
C GLY A 483 3.39 -4.74 10.32
N HIS A 484 3.67 -6.04 10.18
CA HIS A 484 3.10 -7.08 11.03
C HIS A 484 4.06 -7.45 12.17
N SER A 485 3.56 -7.55 13.40
CA SER A 485 4.34 -7.99 14.56
C SER A 485 4.72 -9.47 14.48
N ASN A 486 3.86 -10.32 13.89
CA ASN A 486 4.04 -11.77 13.83
C ASN A 486 4.28 -12.31 12.40
N MET A 487 5.22 -13.24 12.27
CA MET A 487 5.52 -13.96 11.02
C MET A 487 4.37 -14.87 10.56
N SER A 488 3.55 -15.39 11.48
CA SER A 488 2.37 -16.19 11.14
C SER A 488 1.35 -15.43 10.30
N SER A 489 1.20 -14.13 10.56
CA SER A 489 0.32 -13.24 9.79
C SER A 489 0.80 -13.09 8.35
N ILE A 490 2.12 -13.02 8.13
CA ILE A 490 2.75 -12.95 6.81
C ILE A 490 2.62 -14.25 6.05
N ARG A 491 2.87 -15.39 6.69
CA ARG A 491 2.66 -16.70 6.05
C ARG A 491 1.22 -16.85 5.56
N ARG A 492 0.24 -16.45 6.37
CA ARG A 492 -1.17 -16.43 5.94
C ARG A 492 -1.43 -15.45 4.80
N TYR A 493 -0.75 -14.30 4.82
CA TYR A 493 -0.89 -13.27 3.80
C TYR A 493 -0.34 -13.73 2.45
N LEU A 494 0.88 -14.28 2.44
CA LEU A 494 1.56 -14.80 1.26
C LEU A 494 1.01 -16.15 0.79
N ALA A 495 0.27 -16.89 1.63
CA ALA A 495 -0.41 -18.13 1.25
C ALA A 495 -1.60 -17.92 0.27
N THR A 496 -1.83 -16.70 -0.22
CA THR A 496 -2.86 -16.37 -1.19
C THR A 496 -2.64 -16.94 -2.59
N ARG A 497 -3.75 -17.04 -3.34
CA ARG A 497 -3.85 -17.67 -4.66
C ARG A 497 -2.88 -17.12 -5.72
N ALA A 498 -2.50 -15.85 -5.67
CA ALA A 498 -1.53 -15.27 -6.61
C ALA A 498 -0.13 -15.90 -6.44
N TRP A 499 0.30 -16.12 -5.19
CA TRP A 499 1.58 -16.73 -4.87
C TRP A 499 1.56 -18.25 -5.02
N ARG A 500 0.43 -18.89 -4.69
CA ARG A 500 0.23 -20.30 -5.07
C ARG A 500 0.30 -20.46 -6.58
N ARG A 501 -0.33 -19.62 -7.40
CA ARG A 501 -0.20 -19.69 -8.87
C ARG A 501 1.24 -19.50 -9.34
N HIS A 502 1.99 -18.53 -8.79
CA HIS A 502 3.40 -18.33 -9.16
C HIS A 502 4.29 -19.50 -8.70
N SER A 503 4.10 -19.99 -7.48
CA SER A 503 4.83 -21.13 -6.93
C SER A 503 4.44 -22.43 -7.63
N GLU A 504 3.16 -22.65 -7.93
CA GLU A 504 2.64 -23.80 -8.69
C GLU A 504 3.11 -23.74 -10.14
N ALA A 505 3.16 -22.55 -10.77
CA ALA A 505 3.73 -22.41 -12.11
C ALA A 505 5.24 -22.66 -12.11
N SER A 506 5.97 -22.20 -11.09
CA SER A 506 7.41 -22.45 -10.95
C SER A 506 7.71 -23.92 -10.64
N VAL A 507 6.92 -24.54 -9.77
CA VAL A 507 6.99 -25.97 -9.45
C VAL A 507 6.56 -26.80 -10.64
N ARG A 508 5.49 -26.43 -11.35
CA ARG A 508 5.06 -27.11 -12.57
C ARG A 508 6.13 -27.00 -13.64
N LYS A 509 6.72 -25.82 -13.85
CA LYS A 509 7.85 -25.63 -14.76
C LYS A 509 9.04 -26.52 -14.38
N LEU A 510 9.40 -26.58 -13.09
CA LEU A 510 10.45 -27.50 -12.61
C LEU A 510 10.08 -28.96 -12.84
N MET A 511 8.84 -29.36 -12.56
CA MET A 511 8.37 -30.74 -12.74
C MET A 511 8.30 -31.12 -14.21
N ASP A 512 7.83 -30.23 -15.09
CA ASP A 512 7.78 -30.43 -16.54
C ASP A 512 9.20 -30.57 -17.11
N HIS A 513 10.15 -29.74 -16.66
CA HIS A 513 11.55 -29.89 -17.03
C HIS A 513 12.17 -31.17 -16.44
N LEU A 514 11.92 -31.48 -15.17
CA LEU A 514 12.40 -32.68 -14.50
C LEU A 514 11.95 -33.96 -15.22
N TRP A 515 10.66 -34.08 -15.50
CA TRP A 515 10.11 -35.23 -16.21
C TRP A 515 10.55 -35.26 -17.66
N GLY A 516 10.63 -34.11 -18.34
CA GLY A 516 11.18 -34.02 -19.69
C GLY A 516 12.64 -34.50 -19.78
N GLU A 517 13.47 -34.16 -18.78
CA GLU A 517 14.85 -34.62 -18.68
C GLU A 517 14.93 -36.15 -18.43
N ILE A 518 14.10 -36.66 -17.52
CA ILE A 518 14.04 -38.09 -17.21
C ILE A 518 13.57 -38.89 -18.42
N GLU A 519 12.54 -38.42 -19.13
CA GLU A 519 11.98 -39.10 -20.31
C GLU A 519 12.94 -39.10 -21.49
N THR A 520 13.58 -37.96 -21.76
CA THR A 520 14.41 -37.77 -22.97
C THR A 520 15.85 -38.24 -22.78
N HIS A 521 16.46 -37.93 -21.63
CA HIS A 521 17.90 -38.10 -21.41
C HIS A 521 18.24 -39.09 -20.30
N ARG A 522 17.25 -39.55 -19.52
CA ARG A 522 17.39 -40.55 -18.43
C ARG A 522 18.39 -40.21 -17.33
N ILE A 523 18.92 -38.98 -17.32
CA ILE A 523 19.85 -38.46 -16.32
C ILE A 523 19.33 -37.08 -15.93
N CYS A 524 19.29 -36.81 -14.62
CA CYS A 524 18.78 -35.56 -14.09
C CYS A 524 19.90 -34.79 -13.38
N ASP A 525 20.35 -33.70 -14.02
CA ASP A 525 21.39 -32.82 -13.47
C ASP A 525 20.75 -31.54 -12.88
N PRO A 526 20.99 -31.22 -11.59
CA PRO A 526 20.48 -30.00 -10.95
C PRO A 526 20.86 -28.69 -11.65
N ALA A 527 22.04 -28.61 -12.28
CA ALA A 527 22.50 -27.43 -13.00
C ALA A 527 21.73 -27.22 -14.32
N ILE A 528 21.46 -28.31 -15.04
CA ILE A 528 20.63 -28.32 -16.26
C ILE A 528 19.19 -27.94 -15.90
N LEU A 529 18.61 -28.53 -14.86
CA LEU A 529 17.27 -28.19 -14.40
C LEU A 529 17.15 -26.73 -14.00
N ARG A 530 18.14 -26.19 -13.27
CA ARG A 530 18.16 -24.79 -12.88
C ARG A 530 18.22 -23.89 -14.12
N ALA A 531 19.07 -24.22 -15.09
CA ALA A 531 19.18 -23.47 -16.34
C ALA A 531 17.90 -23.55 -17.19
N LEU A 532 17.19 -24.69 -17.23
CA LEU A 532 15.88 -24.82 -17.88
C LEU A 532 14.82 -23.97 -17.18
N CYS A 533 14.75 -24.03 -15.85
CA CYS A 533 13.82 -23.22 -15.06
C CYS A 533 14.05 -21.71 -15.26
N ASP A 534 15.30 -21.27 -15.35
CA ASP A 534 15.64 -19.85 -15.47
C ASP A 534 15.56 -19.34 -16.92
N ARG A 535 15.95 -20.14 -17.92
CA ARG A 535 16.11 -19.70 -19.34
C ARG A 535 15.13 -20.33 -20.32
N GLY A 536 14.44 -21.41 -19.94
CA GLY A 536 13.41 -22.07 -20.74
C GLY A 536 13.90 -22.99 -21.86
N VAL A 537 15.09 -22.74 -22.44
CA VAL A 537 15.66 -23.57 -23.52
C VAL A 537 17.14 -23.78 -23.29
N ILE A 538 17.60 -25.02 -23.45
CA ILE A 538 19.01 -25.39 -23.54
C ILE A 538 19.20 -26.13 -24.84
N THR A 539 20.14 -25.67 -25.66
CA THR A 539 20.47 -26.32 -26.94
C THR A 539 21.23 -27.62 -26.72
N GLU A 540 21.10 -28.58 -27.65
CA GLU A 540 21.84 -29.85 -27.57
C GLU A 540 23.36 -29.62 -27.57
N GLN A 541 23.82 -28.62 -28.32
CA GLN A 541 25.22 -28.20 -28.26
C GLN A 541 25.63 -27.69 -26.87
N GLN A 542 24.78 -26.99 -26.11
CA GLN A 542 25.10 -26.57 -24.74
C GLN A 542 25.15 -27.76 -23.77
N ARG A 543 24.29 -28.76 -23.97
CA ARG A 543 24.32 -30.03 -23.20
C ARG A 543 25.59 -30.80 -23.46
N GLU A 544 25.93 -31.01 -24.72
CA GLU A 544 27.18 -31.67 -25.11
C GLU A 544 28.42 -30.90 -24.64
N ARG A 545 28.34 -29.55 -24.58
CA ARG A 545 29.42 -28.69 -24.06
C ARG A 545 29.60 -28.80 -22.54
N TRP A 546 28.52 -28.88 -21.77
CA TRP A 546 28.56 -29.11 -20.33
C TRP A 546 28.99 -30.54 -19.97
N ALA A 547 28.53 -31.54 -20.74
CA ALA A 547 29.00 -32.92 -20.60
C ALA A 547 30.49 -33.10 -20.91
N ARG A 548 31.08 -32.24 -21.76
CA ARG A 548 32.52 -32.26 -22.14
C ARG A 548 33.42 -31.35 -21.28
N GLY A 549 32.88 -30.64 -20.28
CA GLY A 549 33.66 -29.81 -19.36
C GLY A 549 34.40 -28.61 -19.98
N LYS A 550 34.04 -28.16 -21.19
CA LYS A 550 34.78 -27.14 -21.96
C LYS A 550 34.41 -25.67 -21.67
N ASP A 551 33.43 -25.40 -20.81
CA ASP A 551 33.09 -24.03 -20.37
C ASP A 551 33.58 -23.74 -18.94
N LYS A 552 34.64 -24.44 -18.49
CA LYS A 552 35.33 -24.09 -17.25
C LYS A 552 36.15 -22.82 -17.48
N THR A 553 35.86 -21.82 -16.65
CA THR A 553 36.65 -20.60 -16.52
C THR A 553 38.04 -20.94 -15.95
N TYR A 554 38.93 -19.95 -15.92
CA TYR A 554 40.25 -20.09 -15.29
C TYR A 554 40.20 -20.65 -13.84
N LEU A 555 39.10 -20.36 -13.13
CA LEU A 555 38.82 -20.82 -11.77
C LEU A 555 38.11 -22.18 -11.70
N GLY A 556 38.01 -22.91 -12.82
CA GLY A 556 37.28 -24.17 -12.88
C GLY A 556 35.76 -24.02 -12.71
N MET A 557 35.24 -22.80 -12.62
CA MET A 557 33.82 -22.46 -12.49
C MET A 557 33.12 -22.47 -13.86
N GLY A 558 31.83 -22.78 -13.90
CA GLY A 558 31.01 -22.58 -15.10
C GLY A 558 30.64 -21.10 -15.32
N CYS A 559 30.38 -20.70 -16.56
CA CYS A 559 29.91 -19.35 -16.89
C CYS A 559 28.54 -19.37 -17.58
N VAL A 560 27.61 -18.52 -17.10
CA VAL A 560 26.26 -18.37 -17.65
C VAL A 560 26.27 -17.87 -19.09
N ASN A 561 27.16 -16.93 -19.42
CA ASN A 561 27.34 -16.38 -20.76
C ASN A 561 28.73 -15.72 -20.87
N SER A 562 29.71 -16.45 -21.39
CA SER A 562 31.09 -15.98 -21.55
C SER A 562 31.22 -14.90 -22.62
N MET A 563 30.32 -14.85 -23.61
CA MET A 563 30.43 -13.94 -24.76
C MET A 563 29.87 -12.54 -24.48
N ASN A 564 29.23 -12.30 -23.33
CA ASN A 564 28.66 -10.98 -23.03
C ASN A 564 28.76 -10.63 -21.53
N PRO A 565 29.94 -10.69 -20.90
CA PRO A 565 30.11 -10.44 -19.46
C PRO A 565 29.55 -9.07 -19.04
N PRO A 566 29.14 -8.90 -17.77
CA PRO A 566 28.77 -7.58 -17.26
C PRO A 566 29.90 -6.57 -17.50
N LYS A 567 29.57 -5.35 -17.92
CA LYS A 567 30.56 -4.33 -18.29
C LYS A 567 31.50 -3.93 -17.15
N TYR A 568 31.15 -4.20 -15.90
CA TYR A 568 32.05 -3.98 -14.75
C TYR A 568 33.08 -5.10 -14.55
N ILE A 569 32.88 -6.29 -15.17
CA ILE A 569 33.81 -7.43 -15.12
C ILE A 569 34.76 -7.41 -16.32
N ASP A 570 34.22 -7.14 -17.51
CA ASP A 570 35.01 -6.98 -18.73
C ASP A 570 34.38 -5.86 -19.58
N PRO A 571 34.79 -4.60 -19.35
CA PRO A 571 34.27 -3.44 -20.08
C PRO A 571 34.52 -3.54 -21.59
N THR A 572 35.63 -4.18 -21.96
CA THR A 572 36.17 -4.24 -23.32
C THR A 572 35.50 -5.29 -24.21
N ASN A 573 34.69 -6.17 -23.63
CA ASN A 573 34.02 -7.22 -24.38
C ASN A 573 32.96 -6.64 -25.33
N ASP A 574 33.08 -6.95 -26.62
CA ASP A 574 32.23 -6.47 -27.71
C ASP A 574 31.22 -7.53 -28.21
N GLY A 575 31.14 -8.69 -27.56
CA GLY A 575 30.29 -9.79 -27.98
C GLY A 575 30.98 -10.82 -28.90
N THR A 576 32.18 -10.54 -29.38
CA THR A 576 32.85 -11.37 -30.41
C THR A 576 33.84 -12.38 -29.84
N HIS A 577 34.26 -12.19 -28.59
CA HIS A 577 35.20 -13.05 -27.88
C HIS A 577 34.68 -13.41 -26.48
N PRO A 578 35.07 -14.57 -25.93
CA PRO A 578 34.75 -14.89 -24.54
C PRO A 578 35.42 -13.89 -23.59
N CYS A 579 34.82 -13.70 -22.43
CA CYS A 579 35.32 -12.83 -21.36
C CYS A 579 36.80 -13.10 -21.13
N ARG A 580 37.62 -12.05 -21.17
CA ARG A 580 39.06 -12.16 -20.96
C ARG A 580 39.41 -12.25 -19.48
N ASN A 581 38.55 -11.73 -18.62
CA ASN A 581 38.74 -11.67 -17.17
C ASN A 581 38.14 -12.89 -16.44
N GLN A 582 38.38 -14.11 -16.95
CA GLN A 582 37.83 -15.34 -16.38
C GLN A 582 38.38 -15.71 -15.00
N HIS A 583 39.44 -15.02 -14.55
CA HIS A 583 39.97 -15.13 -13.19
C HIS A 583 39.10 -14.38 -12.16
N ARG A 584 38.20 -13.48 -12.58
CA ARG A 584 37.31 -12.69 -11.67
C ARG A 584 35.93 -13.32 -11.48
N CYS A 585 35.78 -14.61 -11.79
CA CYS A 585 34.47 -15.27 -11.81
C CYS A 585 33.79 -15.39 -10.44
N THR A 586 34.53 -15.26 -9.33
CA THR A 586 33.97 -15.20 -7.96
C THR A 586 33.24 -13.90 -7.65
N ILE A 587 33.55 -12.81 -8.35
CA ILE A 587 32.88 -11.50 -8.21
C ILE A 587 31.72 -11.36 -9.21
N CYS A 588 31.77 -12.12 -10.30
CA CYS A 588 30.78 -12.05 -11.36
C CYS A 588 29.49 -12.78 -10.96
N GLU A 589 28.35 -12.10 -11.07
CA GLU A 589 27.00 -12.68 -10.87
C GLU A 589 26.66 -13.84 -11.83
N ARG A 590 27.49 -14.06 -12.86
CA ARG A 590 27.32 -15.07 -13.90
C ARG A 590 28.20 -16.30 -13.71
N GLY A 591 29.04 -16.32 -12.67
CA GLY A 591 29.85 -17.47 -12.30
C GLY A 591 29.03 -18.54 -11.59
N ILE A 592 29.27 -19.81 -11.92
CA ILE A 592 28.64 -20.97 -11.29
C ILE A 592 29.74 -21.84 -10.70
N VAL A 593 29.73 -22.01 -9.38
CA VAL A 593 30.69 -22.86 -8.66
C VAL A 593 30.31 -24.33 -8.87
N LEU A 594 31.27 -25.16 -9.27
CA LEU A 594 31.09 -26.60 -9.46
C LEU A 594 31.91 -27.37 -8.40
N PRO A 595 31.56 -28.63 -8.07
CA PRO A 595 32.36 -29.44 -7.16
C PRO A 595 33.82 -29.58 -7.61
N GLU A 596 34.06 -29.68 -8.92
CA GLU A 596 35.41 -29.81 -9.49
C GLU A 596 36.17 -28.48 -9.55
N SER A 597 35.54 -27.34 -9.18
CA SER A 597 36.20 -26.03 -9.15
C SER A 597 37.17 -25.88 -7.98
N LEU A 598 37.13 -26.78 -6.98
CA LEU A 598 37.91 -26.66 -5.74
C LEU A 598 39.41 -26.43 -5.99
N THR A 599 40.02 -27.24 -6.88
CA THR A 599 41.47 -27.16 -7.13
C THR A 599 41.87 -25.81 -7.72
N ASP A 600 41.09 -25.29 -8.67
CA ASP A 600 41.38 -24.04 -9.38
C ASP A 600 41.04 -22.79 -8.56
N LEU A 601 40.05 -22.89 -7.66
CA LEU A 601 39.78 -21.84 -6.67
C LEU A 601 40.90 -21.76 -5.63
N CYS A 602 41.41 -22.90 -5.16
CA CYS A 602 42.58 -22.94 -4.25
C CYS A 602 43.85 -22.42 -4.93
N LYS A 603 44.01 -22.70 -6.24
CA LYS A 603 45.10 -22.11 -7.06
C LYS A 603 45.04 -20.59 -7.02
N ARG A 604 43.88 -20.00 -7.25
CA ARG A 604 43.71 -18.53 -7.22
C ARG A 604 43.93 -17.94 -5.84
N GLU A 605 43.53 -18.63 -4.78
CA GLU A 605 43.81 -18.20 -3.40
C GLU A 605 45.33 -18.12 -3.17
N ALA A 606 46.09 -19.14 -3.55
CA ALA A 606 47.55 -19.13 -3.46
C ALA A 606 48.21 -18.02 -4.31
N GLU A 607 47.67 -17.72 -5.50
CA GLU A 607 48.14 -16.62 -6.33
C GLU A 607 47.94 -15.26 -5.66
N ILE A 608 46.75 -15.00 -5.12
CA ILE A 608 46.44 -13.73 -4.43
C ILE A 608 47.33 -13.57 -3.19
N GLU A 609 47.58 -14.64 -2.44
CA GLU A 609 48.53 -14.62 -1.32
C GLU A 609 49.95 -14.30 -1.76
N SER A 610 50.42 -14.88 -2.87
CA SER A 610 51.73 -14.60 -3.44
C SER A 610 51.84 -13.14 -3.91
N LEU A 611 50.81 -12.62 -4.56
CA LEU A 611 50.75 -11.22 -5.00
C LEU A 611 50.78 -10.27 -3.80
N ARG A 612 50.05 -10.57 -2.72
CA ARG A 612 50.07 -9.78 -1.49
C ARG A 612 51.46 -9.71 -0.87
N ILE A 613 52.23 -10.82 -0.91
CA ILE A 613 53.60 -10.87 -0.40
C ILE A 613 54.56 -10.07 -1.31
N ALA A 614 54.36 -10.14 -2.63
CA ALA A 614 55.21 -9.47 -3.62
C ALA A 614 54.94 -7.95 -3.71
N MET A 615 53.71 -7.51 -3.41
CA MET A 615 53.31 -6.10 -3.48
C MET A 615 53.66 -5.34 -2.20
N SER A 616 53.92 -4.02 -2.34
CA SER A 616 54.03 -3.15 -1.17
C SER A 616 52.66 -3.03 -0.46
N LEU A 617 52.68 -2.90 0.88
CA LEU A 617 51.46 -2.73 1.68
C LEU A 617 50.58 -1.57 1.18
N VAL A 618 51.19 -0.46 0.75
CA VAL A 618 50.46 0.72 0.22
C VAL A 618 49.78 0.42 -1.12
N ALA A 619 50.40 -0.40 -1.97
CA ALA A 619 49.79 -0.83 -3.22
C ALA A 619 48.62 -1.77 -2.96
N TRP A 620 48.77 -2.70 -2.01
CA TRP A 620 47.71 -3.62 -1.60
C TRP A 620 46.49 -2.90 -1.01
N GLU A 621 46.71 -1.94 -0.09
CA GLU A 621 45.64 -1.15 0.53
C GLU A 621 44.86 -0.28 -0.46
N ARG A 622 45.44 0.04 -1.63
CA ARG A 622 44.79 0.82 -2.69
C ARG A 622 44.07 -0.04 -3.73
N SER A 623 44.26 -1.36 -3.71
CA SER A 623 43.68 -2.29 -4.68
C SER A 623 42.34 -2.86 -4.19
N GLU A 624 41.29 -2.02 -4.19
CA GLU A 624 39.93 -2.42 -3.77
C GLU A 624 39.44 -3.68 -4.52
N ASP A 625 39.75 -3.82 -5.82
CA ASP A 625 39.35 -4.97 -6.64
C ASP A 625 39.94 -6.32 -6.19
N LEU A 626 41.22 -6.34 -5.76
CA LEU A 626 41.89 -7.57 -5.29
C LEU A 626 41.42 -7.97 -3.90
N GLN A 627 41.14 -6.98 -3.04
CA GLN A 627 40.59 -7.21 -1.71
C GLN A 627 39.16 -7.76 -1.78
N ASP A 628 38.34 -7.21 -2.68
CA ASP A 628 37.00 -7.73 -2.96
C ASP A 628 37.05 -9.15 -3.55
N GLU A 629 38.03 -9.43 -4.43
CA GLU A 629 38.24 -10.78 -4.96
C GLU A 629 38.61 -11.78 -3.86
N GLU A 630 39.58 -11.45 -3.00
CA GLU A 630 40.00 -12.28 -1.86
C GLU A 630 38.82 -12.57 -0.93
N PHE A 631 38.04 -11.55 -0.58
CA PHE A 631 36.88 -11.69 0.29
C PHE A 631 35.81 -12.64 -0.29
N ARG A 632 35.48 -12.49 -1.57
CA ARG A 632 34.48 -13.32 -2.25
C ARG A 632 34.97 -14.74 -2.49
N LEU A 633 36.26 -14.91 -2.79
CA LEU A 633 36.88 -16.21 -2.96
C LEU A 633 36.86 -17.02 -1.65
N HIS A 634 37.24 -16.41 -0.52
CA HIS A 634 37.16 -17.07 0.79
C HIS A 634 35.72 -17.48 1.15
N GLY A 635 34.73 -16.60 0.89
CA GLY A 635 33.33 -16.93 1.10
C GLY A 635 32.83 -18.09 0.22
N THR A 636 33.44 -18.26 -0.96
CA THR A 636 33.13 -19.37 -1.88
C THR A 636 33.77 -20.67 -1.40
N LEU A 637 35.05 -20.63 -1.03
CA LEU A 637 35.82 -21.79 -0.54
C LEU A 637 35.32 -22.32 0.82
N ALA A 638 34.65 -21.49 1.63
CA ALA A 638 34.02 -21.92 2.87
C ALA A 638 32.92 -22.99 2.67
N GLN A 639 32.42 -23.16 1.45
CA GLN A 639 31.39 -24.15 1.10
C GLN A 639 31.97 -25.56 0.85
N PHE A 640 33.29 -25.68 0.69
CA PHE A 640 33.97 -26.94 0.43
C PHE A 640 34.53 -27.57 1.71
N ASP A 641 34.88 -28.86 1.63
CA ASP A 641 35.53 -29.56 2.74
C ASP A 641 36.89 -28.91 3.07
N GLN A 642 37.10 -28.61 4.36
CA GLN A 642 38.27 -27.85 4.79
C GLN A 642 39.56 -28.66 4.76
N ILE A 643 39.48 -29.99 4.88
CA ILE A 643 40.65 -30.87 4.82
C ILE A 643 41.13 -30.96 3.36
N GLU A 644 40.18 -31.17 2.44
CA GLU A 644 40.47 -31.23 1.00
C GLU A 644 41.00 -29.89 0.48
N ARG A 645 40.37 -28.78 0.86
CA ARG A 645 40.85 -27.41 0.54
C ARG A 645 42.28 -27.20 1.01
N ALA A 646 42.60 -27.53 2.26
CA ALA A 646 43.95 -27.32 2.81
C ALA A 646 45.01 -28.09 2.00
N SER A 647 44.69 -29.31 1.56
CA SER A 647 45.55 -30.12 0.70
C SER A 647 45.81 -29.47 -0.67
N HIS A 648 44.75 -29.01 -1.35
CA HIS A 648 44.87 -28.34 -2.66
C HIS A 648 45.59 -26.98 -2.57
N LEU A 649 45.32 -26.20 -1.52
CA LEU A 649 45.98 -24.91 -1.32
C LEU A 649 47.49 -25.08 -1.09
N GLU A 650 47.88 -26.05 -0.26
CA GLU A 650 49.29 -26.35 0.01
C GLU A 650 50.02 -26.85 -1.24
N HIS A 651 49.34 -27.64 -2.09
CA HIS A 651 49.88 -28.03 -3.39
C HIS A 651 50.24 -26.81 -4.24
N TRP A 652 49.30 -25.87 -4.43
CA TRP A 652 49.54 -24.71 -5.29
C TRP A 652 50.55 -23.72 -4.72
N ARG A 653 50.60 -23.54 -3.39
CA ARG A 653 51.68 -22.76 -2.74
C ARG A 653 53.06 -23.32 -3.07
N LYS A 654 53.23 -24.65 -3.04
CA LYS A 654 54.48 -25.32 -3.40
C LYS A 654 54.83 -25.15 -4.88
N GLU A 655 53.85 -25.23 -5.77
CA GLU A 655 54.08 -25.04 -7.22
C GLU A 655 54.52 -23.60 -7.55
N ILE A 656 53.95 -22.59 -6.89
CA ILE A 656 54.35 -21.18 -7.03
C ILE A 656 55.75 -20.95 -6.47
N LEU A 657 56.03 -21.44 -5.26
CA LEU A 657 57.36 -21.31 -4.63
C LEU A 657 58.46 -22.02 -5.44
N ALA A 658 58.13 -23.14 -6.07
CA ALA A 658 59.04 -23.86 -6.95
C ALA A 658 59.19 -23.22 -8.34
N GLY A 659 58.46 -22.14 -8.63
CA GLY A 659 58.47 -21.45 -9.92
C GLY A 659 57.85 -22.23 -11.07
N ARG A 660 57.15 -23.35 -10.79
CA ARG A 660 56.46 -24.17 -11.80
C ARG A 660 55.11 -23.59 -12.21
N HIS A 661 54.52 -22.75 -11.35
CA HIS A 661 53.33 -21.95 -11.65
C HIS A 661 53.65 -20.46 -11.45
N GLN A 662 53.27 -19.63 -12.42
CA GLN A 662 53.44 -18.17 -12.33
C GLN A 662 52.07 -17.50 -12.09
N PRO A 663 51.92 -16.71 -11.02
CA PRO A 663 50.69 -15.96 -10.76
C PRO A 663 50.34 -14.97 -11.88
N LEU A 664 49.05 -14.79 -12.15
CA LEU A 664 48.58 -13.76 -13.08
C LEU A 664 48.64 -12.38 -12.38
N GLU A 665 49.57 -11.53 -12.81
CA GLU A 665 49.85 -10.23 -12.17
C GLU A 665 48.94 -9.07 -12.63
N TRP A 666 48.35 -9.10 -13.84
CA TRP A 666 47.55 -7.99 -14.41
C TRP A 666 46.42 -8.46 -15.33
N GLU A 667 45.38 -7.63 -15.51
CA GLU A 667 44.20 -7.88 -16.36
C GLU A 667 44.59 -8.28 -17.81
N GLY A 668 44.47 -9.58 -18.11
CA GLY A 668 44.23 -10.12 -19.44
C GLY A 668 45.15 -9.68 -20.60
N MET A 669 46.35 -10.26 -20.70
CA MET A 669 46.97 -10.55 -22.01
C MET A 669 47.26 -12.04 -22.12
N HIS A 670 46.31 -12.78 -22.71
CA HIS A 670 46.60 -14.10 -23.25
C HIS A 670 47.28 -13.93 -24.60
N VAL A 671 48.60 -14.14 -24.65
CA VAL A 671 49.26 -14.46 -25.92
C VAL A 671 48.83 -15.89 -26.26
N ALA A 672 48.10 -16.03 -27.36
CA ALA A 672 47.65 -17.33 -27.85
C ALA A 672 48.86 -18.24 -28.10
N GLY A 673 48.82 -19.45 -27.54
CA GLY A 673 49.61 -20.60 -27.96
C GLY A 673 48.68 -21.58 -28.65
#